data_AF-A0A485L2Y1-F1
#
_entry.id   AF-A0A485L2Y1-F1
#
_cell.length_a   1.000
_cell.length_b   1.000
_cell.length_c   1.000
_cell.angle_alpha   90.00
_cell.angle_beta   90.00
_cell.angle_gamma   90.00
#
_symmetry.space_group_name_H-M   'P 1'
#
loop_
_entity.id
_entity.type
_entity.pdbx_description
1 polymer ?
#
loop_
_entity_poly.entity_id
_entity_poly.type
_entity_poly.pdbx_seq_one_letter_code
_entity_poly.pdbx_strand_id
1 'polypeptide(L)'
;MANDFWWASFNTTGAQSYLVNWFNTQLQFIPTNSTTTYTLALDSPQHTDMMYLYNLTTPPSLSASSLYVTEIQVNTLANVIASLRKMDGCALPWIFTAYCYVDFDHTFEMANSAARQAKCQQQPLVADGASYLESILRNADWPALTTCWGAALASAILNDVTMTTIGQTWLTQTQAAAASNLQPMAQVEVEVVYWTRRGIVTFTPQWQNFKRVGILETFAIENALGVAYPLTLKRSNGTFQIDRETSFKLYWGFANDLFVVATNGTTPLSGKSLVRASPRFAFANTTLQYVLVANGTLPTPFGPGFSVVQSTLGPFGSISVYRVACPSAVRAWYAAVDTLLRTVLTTNVALQSQFQAIAGQMYFIVGPAVMQANPTLRYFGGNFLCDAQMTPETSMLNFFSVQGSCMVGMGEQFTFSTKQILAAYVALPNTPNATTLWDIVAANSMPSTQPALLKFLTLVEAFLVAAFSPTDIGNLQTLAQAARTTLLTALPPIELIQYSQPAPPTAIPMSLLRARLFNTSTPLFDFTSWCYLVDWVRGIREVATFDGDVTAITAISTPSTPTQATANPLEIPRNVAFYLRGVVLYVTVVLGGVASFVSLYTIASRGLVEGLNMFVFNRVAGQVWLGRPLLLLRAVTAIWLLSTATLELRQVDGGVAARFVATSTNLFTVWTASGELTWLVYVINDTFSLFTQSYLARYAFKSSLLVWTLSFLWNVWQPPRHAVSLGRSCTLDAVDFQTVCVSGVVQIGSAQRVVGLVVVTCVACVACFVFEVIRGPGNDGKSTAKVASVGHQGVGDGGGASALLHGAAAFGFAKRAWMFEALYYMDKASGVMAGVLSLEWRGQLVFFDIKTWRAHRLDIALYKSHLADQGAPQRFHHTIPMIQ
;
A
#
# COMPACT_ATOMS: atom_id res chain seq x y z
N MET A 1 6.51 12.57 18.80
CA MET A 1 7.53 12.57 17.73
C MET A 1 8.26 11.22 17.74
N ALA A 2 7.58 10.13 17.38
CA ALA A 2 8.17 8.79 17.40
C ALA A 2 8.80 8.39 16.05
N ASN A 3 8.30 8.98 14.95
CA ASN A 3 8.67 8.71 13.56
C ASN A 3 8.33 9.94 12.70
N ASP A 4 8.81 9.95 11.45
CA ASP A 4 8.67 11.09 10.53
C ASP A 4 7.26 11.19 9.91
N PHE A 5 6.38 10.21 10.18
CA PHE A 5 4.95 10.28 9.85
C PHE A 5 4.16 11.17 10.82
N TRP A 6 4.75 11.51 11.98
CA TRP A 6 4.07 12.18 13.09
C TRP A 6 2.96 11.37 13.74
N TRP A 7 2.95 10.06 13.49
CA TRP A 7 1.97 9.13 14.03
C TRP A 7 2.55 8.40 15.26
N ALA A 8 2.19 8.88 16.45
CA ALA A 8 2.84 8.47 17.71
C ALA A 8 2.79 6.97 18.01
N SER A 9 1.68 6.30 17.72
CA SER A 9 1.44 4.87 17.96
C SER A 9 1.89 3.98 16.79
N PHE A 10 2.45 4.55 15.71
CA PHE A 10 2.85 3.76 14.55
C PHE A 10 4.12 2.95 14.84
N ASN A 11 3.97 1.63 14.82
CA ASN A 11 5.03 0.66 15.06
C ASN A 11 4.96 -0.48 14.03
N THR A 12 6.02 -1.26 13.95
CA THR A 12 6.12 -2.37 13.00
C THR A 12 5.24 -3.55 13.38
N THR A 13 5.21 -3.90 14.67
CA THR A 13 4.51 -5.09 15.18
C THR A 13 2.99 -4.98 15.14
N GLY A 14 2.46 -3.75 15.23
CA GLY A 14 1.04 -3.47 15.20
C GLY A 14 0.62 -2.70 13.97
N ALA A 15 0.82 -1.38 13.95
CA ALA A 15 0.22 -0.49 12.94
C ALA A 15 0.65 -0.82 11.49
N GLN A 16 1.95 -1.02 11.24
CA GLN A 16 2.46 -1.37 9.91
C GLN A 16 1.94 -2.75 9.48
N SER A 17 2.00 -3.73 10.37
CA SER A 17 1.55 -5.10 10.10
C SER A 17 0.04 -5.16 9.83
N TYR A 18 -0.75 -4.40 10.59
CA TYR A 18 -2.19 -4.26 10.37
C TYR A 18 -2.48 -3.62 9.01
N LEU A 19 -1.82 -2.51 8.67
CA LEU A 19 -2.04 -1.86 7.37
C LEU A 19 -1.70 -2.80 6.21
N VAL A 20 -0.61 -3.56 6.30
CA VAL A 20 -0.24 -4.54 5.28
C VAL A 20 -1.34 -5.59 5.09
N ASN A 21 -1.85 -6.19 6.17
CA ASN A 21 -2.94 -7.17 6.10
C ASN A 21 -4.26 -6.55 5.61
N TRP A 22 -4.55 -5.33 6.05
CA TRP A 22 -5.73 -4.57 5.62
C TRP A 22 -5.68 -4.32 4.11
N PHE A 23 -4.58 -3.76 3.59
CA PHE A 23 -4.41 -3.53 2.15
C PHE A 23 -4.47 -4.86 1.39
N ASN A 24 -3.77 -5.91 1.83
CA ASN A 24 -3.84 -7.23 1.20
C ASN A 24 -5.27 -7.78 1.10
N THR A 25 -6.10 -7.52 2.10
CA THR A 25 -7.52 -7.91 2.09
C THR A 25 -8.33 -7.03 1.14
N GLN A 26 -8.26 -5.70 1.28
CA GLN A 26 -9.12 -4.79 0.50
C GLN A 26 -8.81 -4.85 -1.00
N LEU A 27 -7.54 -5.08 -1.34
CA LEU A 27 -7.08 -5.22 -2.72
C LEU A 27 -7.63 -6.48 -3.42
N GLN A 28 -8.10 -7.49 -2.69
CA GLN A 28 -8.78 -8.65 -3.29
C GLN A 28 -10.21 -8.32 -3.76
N PHE A 29 -10.86 -7.33 -3.11
CA PHE A 29 -12.24 -6.95 -3.42
C PHE A 29 -12.35 -5.88 -4.49
N ILE A 30 -11.30 -5.08 -4.70
CA ILE A 30 -11.30 -4.01 -5.70
C ILE A 30 -11.10 -4.58 -7.11
N PRO A 31 -11.92 -4.15 -8.10
CA PRO A 31 -11.69 -4.47 -9.50
C PRO A 31 -10.29 -4.02 -9.94
N THR A 32 -9.58 -4.90 -10.64
CA THR A 32 -8.19 -4.72 -11.05
C THR A 32 -7.99 -3.54 -12.00
N ASN A 33 -9.01 -3.20 -12.79
CA ASN A 33 -9.03 -2.11 -13.76
C ASN A 33 -9.83 -0.88 -13.28
N SER A 34 -10.09 -0.75 -11.97
CA SER A 34 -10.79 0.43 -11.46
C SER A 34 -9.85 1.65 -11.49
N THR A 35 -10.22 2.67 -12.25
CA THR A 35 -9.61 4.01 -12.16
C THR A 35 -10.13 4.82 -10.97
N THR A 36 -11.15 4.29 -10.28
CA THR A 36 -11.78 4.94 -9.14
C THR A 36 -10.88 4.80 -7.92
N THR A 37 -10.52 5.93 -7.33
CA THR A 37 -9.87 5.98 -6.02
C THR A 37 -10.95 5.96 -4.94
N TYR A 38 -10.92 4.96 -4.07
CA TYR A 38 -11.87 4.83 -2.96
C TYR A 38 -11.32 5.55 -1.74
N THR A 39 -12.10 6.49 -1.18
CA THR A 39 -11.73 7.14 0.08
C THR A 39 -12.40 6.39 1.23
N LEU A 40 -11.58 5.84 2.14
CA LEU A 40 -12.01 5.02 3.26
C LEU A 40 -11.52 5.62 4.59
N ALA A 41 -12.25 5.37 5.66
CA ALA A 41 -11.90 5.76 7.02
C ALA A 41 -11.42 4.53 7.79
N LEU A 42 -10.15 4.49 8.19
CA LEU A 42 -9.52 3.31 8.82
C LEU A 42 -10.15 2.92 10.16
N ASP A 43 -10.80 3.87 10.83
CA ASP A 43 -11.48 3.66 12.11
C ASP A 43 -12.89 3.07 11.98
N SER A 44 -13.36 2.84 10.75
CA SER A 44 -14.63 2.17 10.48
C SER A 44 -14.63 0.73 11.02
N PRO A 45 -15.71 0.28 11.70
CA PRO A 45 -15.82 -1.09 12.19
C PRO A 45 -15.69 -2.16 11.10
N GLN A 46 -16.04 -1.83 9.85
CA GLN A 46 -15.93 -2.70 8.68
C GLN A 46 -14.48 -3.08 8.33
N HIS A 47 -13.48 -2.40 8.88
CA HIS A 47 -12.06 -2.67 8.62
C HIS A 47 -11.39 -3.48 9.73
N THR A 48 -12.16 -3.98 10.68
CA THR A 48 -11.65 -4.78 11.79
C THR A 48 -10.98 -6.06 11.31
N ASP A 49 -9.75 -6.30 11.73
CA ASP A 49 -9.01 -7.51 11.41
C ASP A 49 -9.26 -8.60 12.46
N MET A 50 -9.69 -9.77 11.99
CA MET A 50 -9.97 -10.95 12.80
C MET A 50 -8.84 -11.98 12.75
N MET A 51 -7.81 -11.73 11.92
CA MET A 51 -6.73 -12.70 11.71
C MET A 51 -5.64 -12.56 12.79
N TYR A 52 -5.34 -11.34 13.20
CA TYR A 52 -4.32 -11.05 14.21
C TYR A 52 -4.80 -10.03 15.24
N LEU A 53 -4.32 -10.19 16.48
CA LEU A 53 -4.59 -9.28 17.60
C LEU A 53 -3.51 -8.21 17.79
N TYR A 54 -2.38 -8.31 17.05
CA TYR A 54 -1.29 -7.34 17.03
C TYR A 54 -0.70 -6.99 18.42
N ASN A 55 -0.73 -7.92 19.36
CA ASN A 55 -0.14 -7.80 20.71
C ASN A 55 1.21 -8.50 20.86
N LEU A 56 1.83 -8.90 19.74
CA LEU A 56 3.09 -9.61 19.75
C LEU A 56 4.28 -8.65 19.89
N THR A 57 5.35 -9.14 20.50
CA THR A 57 6.63 -8.42 20.62
C THR A 57 7.41 -8.42 19.31
N THR A 58 7.12 -9.37 18.41
CA THR A 58 7.67 -9.47 17.07
C THR A 58 6.57 -9.25 16.02
N PRO A 59 6.90 -8.75 14.82
CA PRO A 59 5.91 -8.59 13.76
C PRO A 59 5.28 -9.95 13.40
N PRO A 60 3.94 -10.06 13.29
CA PRO A 60 3.30 -11.28 12.86
C PRO A 60 3.73 -11.65 11.43
N SER A 61 3.66 -12.94 11.11
CA SER A 61 3.81 -13.41 9.72
C SER A 61 2.59 -12.94 8.93
N LEU A 62 2.81 -12.13 7.90
CA LEU A 62 1.81 -11.54 7.02
C LEU A 62 1.69 -12.44 5.78
N SER A 63 0.48 -12.92 5.52
CA SER A 63 0.20 -13.86 4.45
C SER A 63 -0.39 -13.13 3.24
N ALA A 64 0.22 -13.32 2.07
CA ALA A 64 -0.28 -12.83 0.80
C ALA A 64 -0.51 -14.02 -0.16
N SER A 65 -1.58 -13.96 -0.96
CA SER A 65 -1.80 -14.95 -2.01
C SER A 65 -0.60 -14.97 -2.98
N SER A 66 -0.10 -16.17 -3.29
CA SER A 66 0.92 -16.38 -4.34
C SER A 66 0.34 -16.22 -5.75
N LEU A 67 -0.99 -16.25 -5.88
CA LEU A 67 -1.72 -16.04 -7.13
C LEU A 67 -2.09 -14.57 -7.36
N TYR A 68 -1.89 -13.70 -6.37
CA TYR A 68 -2.27 -12.28 -6.43
C TYR A 68 -1.75 -11.57 -7.69
N VAL A 69 -0.46 -11.72 -7.98
CA VAL A 69 0.19 -11.04 -9.12
C VAL A 69 -0.42 -11.46 -10.45
N THR A 70 -0.81 -12.72 -10.52
CA THR A 70 -1.36 -13.32 -11.73
C THR A 70 -2.85 -13.06 -11.91
N GLU A 71 -3.56 -12.76 -10.83
CA GLU A 71 -4.98 -12.37 -10.85
C GLU A 71 -5.18 -10.90 -11.25
N ILE A 72 -4.24 -10.01 -10.94
CA ILE A 72 -4.42 -8.57 -11.21
C ILE A 72 -4.41 -8.20 -12.69
N GLN A 73 -3.91 -9.07 -13.58
CA GLN A 73 -3.93 -8.94 -15.05
C GLN A 73 -3.74 -7.49 -15.57
N VAL A 74 -2.62 -6.86 -15.22
CA VAL A 74 -2.34 -5.42 -15.49
C VAL A 74 -1.93 -5.13 -16.95
N ASN A 75 -2.44 -5.92 -17.88
CA ASN A 75 -2.00 -5.97 -19.28
C ASN A 75 -2.82 -5.06 -20.20
N THR A 76 -3.11 -3.82 -19.78
CA THR A 76 -3.68 -2.83 -20.70
C THR A 76 -2.70 -2.57 -21.84
N LEU A 77 -3.19 -2.29 -23.05
CA LEU A 77 -2.32 -2.10 -24.22
C LEU A 77 -1.25 -1.04 -23.98
N ALA A 78 -1.63 0.10 -23.38
CA ALA A 78 -0.70 1.18 -23.05
C ALA A 78 0.41 0.70 -22.09
N ASN A 79 0.05 -0.04 -21.04
CA ASN A 79 1.03 -0.60 -20.10
C ASN A 79 1.95 -1.61 -20.79
N VAL A 80 1.39 -2.55 -21.57
CA VAL A 80 2.18 -3.57 -22.26
C VAL A 80 3.15 -2.94 -23.25
N ILE A 81 2.67 -2.02 -24.11
CA ILE A 81 3.51 -1.32 -25.09
C ILE A 81 4.63 -0.54 -24.38
N ALA A 82 4.30 0.24 -23.35
CA ALA A 82 5.30 0.98 -22.58
C ALA A 82 6.35 0.08 -21.93
N SER A 83 5.96 -1.11 -21.49
CA SER A 83 6.85 -2.09 -20.86
C SER A 83 7.67 -2.89 -21.87
N LEU A 84 7.10 -3.30 -23.01
CA LEU A 84 7.85 -3.95 -24.09
C LEU A 84 9.01 -3.08 -24.57
N ARG A 85 8.79 -1.76 -24.69
CA ARG A 85 9.82 -0.79 -25.09
C ARG A 85 10.96 -0.60 -24.09
N LYS A 86 10.75 -0.97 -22.82
CA LYS A 86 11.75 -0.91 -21.75
C LYS A 86 12.43 -2.25 -21.50
N MET A 87 11.77 -3.34 -21.90
CA MET A 87 12.21 -4.70 -21.64
C MET A 87 13.44 -5.04 -22.49
N ASP A 88 14.37 -5.80 -21.91
CA ASP A 88 15.53 -6.33 -22.63
C ASP A 88 15.07 -7.21 -23.81
N GLY A 89 15.60 -6.93 -25.00
CA GLY A 89 15.32 -7.71 -26.22
C GLY A 89 15.61 -9.21 -26.07
N CYS A 90 16.58 -9.59 -25.23
CA CYS A 90 16.90 -11.00 -24.94
C CYS A 90 15.78 -11.71 -24.16
N ALA A 91 14.97 -10.98 -23.41
CA ALA A 91 13.88 -11.52 -22.61
C ALA A 91 12.57 -11.68 -23.41
N LEU A 92 12.41 -11.01 -24.56
CA LEU A 92 11.14 -10.99 -25.31
C LEU A 92 10.60 -12.37 -25.70
N PRO A 93 11.42 -13.34 -26.20
CA PRO A 93 10.90 -14.67 -26.54
C PRO A 93 10.42 -15.49 -25.34
N TRP A 94 10.70 -15.05 -24.11
CA TRP A 94 10.23 -15.67 -22.88
C TRP A 94 8.85 -15.17 -22.42
N ILE A 95 8.25 -14.18 -23.10
CA ILE A 95 6.83 -13.84 -22.93
C ILE A 95 6.03 -15.06 -23.39
N PHE A 96 5.30 -15.69 -22.47
CA PHE A 96 4.73 -17.00 -22.73
C PHE A 96 3.42 -16.88 -23.50
N THR A 97 3.51 -17.09 -24.81
CA THR A 97 2.39 -17.16 -25.73
C THR A 97 2.75 -18.07 -26.90
N ALA A 98 1.77 -18.81 -27.41
CA ALA A 98 1.90 -19.53 -28.67
C ALA A 98 1.27 -18.69 -29.79
N TYR A 99 2.14 -18.06 -30.58
CA TYR A 99 1.78 -17.15 -31.66
C TYR A 99 0.93 -17.82 -32.74
N CYS A 100 -0.07 -17.09 -33.19
CA CYS A 100 -0.96 -17.44 -34.28
C CYS A 100 -0.49 -16.85 -35.62
N TYR A 101 0.06 -15.64 -35.59
CA TYR A 101 0.49 -14.91 -36.79
C TYR A 101 1.80 -14.17 -36.54
N VAL A 102 2.55 -13.93 -37.62
CA VAL A 102 3.71 -13.04 -37.59
C VAL A 102 3.23 -11.58 -37.52
N ASP A 103 2.26 -11.21 -38.34
CA ASP A 103 1.78 -9.85 -38.58
C ASP A 103 0.33 -9.63 -38.13
N PHE A 104 -0.03 -8.38 -37.83
CA PHE A 104 -1.39 -8.01 -37.44
C PHE A 104 -2.41 -8.12 -38.58
N ASP A 105 -1.97 -8.14 -39.84
CA ASP A 105 -2.84 -8.24 -41.02
C ASP A 105 -3.14 -9.71 -41.43
N HIS A 106 -2.72 -10.67 -40.60
CA HIS A 106 -2.98 -12.12 -40.72
C HIS A 106 -2.36 -12.77 -41.97
N THR A 107 -1.37 -12.11 -42.57
CA THR A 107 -0.75 -12.56 -43.82
C THR A 107 0.07 -13.84 -43.63
N PHE A 108 0.80 -13.92 -42.52
CA PHE A 108 1.73 -15.02 -42.25
C PHE A 108 1.29 -15.80 -41.00
N GLU A 109 0.65 -16.94 -41.22
CA GLU A 109 0.22 -17.84 -40.16
C GLU A 109 1.40 -18.60 -39.51
N MET A 110 1.30 -18.89 -38.20
CA MET A 110 2.37 -19.51 -37.39
C MET A 110 1.93 -20.70 -36.51
N ALA A 111 0.63 -20.97 -36.36
CA ALA A 111 0.20 -22.00 -35.42
C ALA A 111 0.78 -23.39 -35.77
N ASN A 112 1.18 -24.14 -34.75
CA ASN A 112 1.83 -25.45 -34.89
C ASN A 112 0.89 -26.58 -35.36
N SER A 113 -0.43 -26.41 -35.27
CA SER A 113 -1.44 -27.34 -35.78
C SER A 113 -2.52 -26.60 -36.57
N ALA A 114 -3.19 -27.32 -37.49
CA ALA A 114 -4.30 -26.74 -38.26
C ALA A 114 -5.52 -26.42 -37.38
N ALA A 115 -5.80 -27.25 -36.37
CA ALA A 115 -6.90 -27.01 -35.44
C ALA A 115 -6.65 -25.76 -34.59
N ARG A 116 -5.42 -25.55 -34.11
CA ARG A 116 -5.00 -24.31 -33.46
C ARG A 116 -5.15 -23.10 -34.39
N GLN A 117 -4.69 -23.20 -35.65
CA GLN A 117 -4.81 -22.09 -36.61
C GLN A 117 -6.29 -21.70 -36.83
N ALA A 118 -7.20 -22.67 -36.91
CA ALA A 118 -8.63 -22.38 -37.04
C ALA A 118 -9.19 -21.63 -35.82
N LYS A 119 -8.69 -21.92 -34.61
CA LYS A 119 -9.06 -21.19 -33.39
C LYS A 119 -8.48 -19.78 -33.33
N CYS A 120 -7.29 -19.56 -33.89
CA CYS A 120 -6.66 -18.24 -33.95
C CYS A 120 -7.51 -17.18 -34.68
N GLN A 121 -8.44 -17.61 -35.53
CA GLN A 121 -9.39 -16.73 -36.24
C GLN A 121 -10.62 -16.36 -35.39
N GLN A 122 -10.78 -16.95 -34.21
CA GLN A 122 -11.94 -16.79 -33.33
C GLN A 122 -11.63 -15.86 -32.16
N GLN A 123 -12.68 -15.27 -31.57
CA GLN A 123 -12.57 -14.54 -30.32
C GLN A 123 -12.23 -15.49 -29.16
N PRO A 124 -11.39 -15.08 -28.19
CA PRO A 124 -10.75 -13.76 -28.08
C PRO A 124 -9.41 -13.64 -28.82
N LEU A 125 -8.84 -14.73 -29.37
CA LEU A 125 -7.46 -14.77 -29.88
C LEU A 125 -7.20 -13.78 -31.01
N VAL A 126 -8.15 -13.63 -31.92
CA VAL A 126 -8.02 -12.69 -33.05
C VAL A 126 -7.89 -11.23 -32.59
N ALA A 127 -8.44 -10.88 -31.42
CA ALA A 127 -8.38 -9.54 -30.85
C ALA A 127 -7.28 -9.36 -29.79
N ASP A 128 -6.49 -10.41 -29.54
CA ASP A 128 -5.45 -10.44 -28.51
C ASP A 128 -4.05 -10.25 -29.13
N GLY A 129 -3.39 -9.15 -28.79
CA GLY A 129 -2.05 -8.79 -29.24
C GLY A 129 -1.00 -9.85 -28.91
N ALA A 130 -1.19 -10.66 -27.85
CA ALA A 130 -0.28 -11.74 -27.50
C ALA A 130 -0.29 -12.89 -28.53
N SER A 131 -1.28 -12.95 -29.41
CA SER A 131 -1.36 -13.93 -30.50
C SER A 131 -0.50 -13.54 -31.73
N TYR A 132 0.07 -12.34 -31.75
CA TYR A 132 0.79 -11.78 -32.90
C TYR A 132 2.23 -11.47 -32.55
N LEU A 133 3.19 -11.97 -33.34
CA LEU A 133 4.60 -11.70 -33.11
C LEU A 133 4.97 -10.22 -33.33
N GLU A 134 4.29 -9.56 -34.27
CA GLU A 134 4.44 -8.12 -34.56
C GLU A 134 4.28 -7.26 -33.31
N SER A 135 3.43 -7.66 -32.35
CA SER A 135 3.22 -6.94 -31.09
C SER A 135 4.52 -6.70 -30.32
N ILE A 136 5.34 -7.75 -30.16
CA ILE A 136 6.60 -7.66 -29.44
C ILE A 136 7.72 -7.10 -30.33
N LEU A 137 7.74 -7.43 -31.63
CA LEU A 137 8.81 -6.99 -32.54
C LEU A 137 8.76 -5.48 -32.86
N ARG A 138 7.56 -4.88 -32.94
CA ARG A 138 7.40 -3.43 -33.12
C ARG A 138 7.87 -2.63 -31.90
N ASN A 139 7.89 -3.27 -30.73
CA ASN A 139 8.23 -2.64 -29.47
C ASN A 139 9.59 -3.10 -28.91
N ALA A 140 10.34 -3.89 -29.68
CA ALA A 140 11.59 -4.49 -29.24
C ALA A 140 12.79 -3.52 -29.28
N ASP A 141 13.73 -3.71 -28.36
CA ASP A 141 15.11 -3.29 -28.55
C ASP A 141 15.80 -4.22 -29.56
N TRP A 142 15.76 -3.86 -30.85
CA TRP A 142 16.30 -4.68 -31.94
C TRP A 142 17.79 -5.02 -31.81
N PRO A 143 18.69 -4.09 -31.42
CA PRO A 143 20.09 -4.43 -31.12
C PRO A 143 20.26 -5.58 -30.12
N ALA A 144 19.61 -5.51 -28.94
CA ALA A 144 19.67 -6.57 -27.93
C ALA A 144 19.01 -7.86 -28.43
N LEU A 145 17.83 -7.75 -29.03
CA LEU A 145 17.09 -8.89 -29.60
C LEU A 145 17.92 -9.62 -30.68
N THR A 146 18.58 -8.88 -31.57
CA THR A 146 19.39 -9.45 -32.65
C THR A 146 20.62 -10.16 -32.10
N THR A 147 21.22 -9.63 -31.03
CA THR A 147 22.38 -10.22 -30.37
C THR A 147 22.05 -11.59 -29.77
N CYS A 148 20.90 -11.74 -29.12
CA CYS A 148 20.49 -13.00 -28.48
C CYS A 148 19.79 -13.97 -29.43
N TRP A 149 18.95 -13.45 -30.34
CA TRP A 149 17.98 -14.26 -31.09
C TRP A 149 18.00 -14.03 -32.60
N GLY A 150 18.86 -13.16 -33.13
CA GLY A 150 18.85 -12.74 -34.54
C GLY A 150 18.96 -13.91 -35.53
N ALA A 151 19.90 -14.82 -35.31
CA ALA A 151 20.08 -16.00 -36.16
C ALA A 151 18.86 -16.96 -36.10
N ALA A 152 18.30 -17.14 -34.90
CA ALA A 152 17.13 -17.98 -34.69
C ALA A 152 15.88 -17.38 -35.36
N LEU A 153 15.63 -16.08 -35.17
CA LEU A 153 14.54 -15.33 -35.80
C LEU A 153 14.67 -15.32 -37.33
N ALA A 154 15.89 -15.18 -37.84
CA ALA A 154 16.15 -15.24 -39.27
C ALA A 154 15.75 -16.61 -39.85
N SER A 155 16.26 -17.69 -39.26
CA SER A 155 15.97 -19.06 -39.70
C SER A 155 14.49 -19.42 -39.58
N ALA A 156 13.88 -19.09 -38.43
CA ALA A 156 12.53 -19.49 -38.09
C ALA A 156 11.45 -18.66 -38.81
N ILE A 157 11.74 -17.40 -39.17
CA ILE A 157 10.69 -16.46 -39.61
C ILE A 157 11.18 -15.57 -40.75
N LEU A 158 12.20 -14.73 -40.50
CA LEU A 158 12.48 -13.59 -41.37
C LEU A 158 12.92 -14.01 -42.78
N ASN A 159 13.68 -15.10 -42.91
CA ASN A 159 14.16 -15.58 -44.21
C ASN A 159 13.01 -15.96 -45.16
N ASP A 160 11.93 -16.54 -44.64
CA ASP A 160 10.77 -16.93 -45.44
C ASP A 160 9.80 -15.76 -45.66
N VAL A 161 9.57 -14.92 -44.64
CA VAL A 161 8.71 -13.73 -44.73
C VAL A 161 9.25 -12.74 -45.77
N THR A 162 10.56 -12.49 -45.76
CA THR A 162 11.22 -11.51 -46.64
C THR A 162 11.39 -11.99 -48.10
N MET A 163 10.95 -13.21 -48.44
CA MET A 163 10.82 -13.64 -49.84
C MET A 163 9.69 -12.90 -50.57
N THR A 164 8.77 -12.28 -49.84
CA THR A 164 7.64 -11.53 -50.39
C THR A 164 7.83 -10.02 -50.22
N THR A 165 7.31 -9.22 -51.15
CA THR A 165 7.32 -7.74 -51.04
C THR A 165 6.55 -7.24 -49.82
N ILE A 166 5.45 -7.93 -49.47
CA ILE A 166 4.64 -7.63 -48.28
C ILE A 166 5.49 -7.82 -47.02
N GLY A 167 6.19 -8.95 -46.90
CA GLY A 167 7.03 -9.25 -45.75
C GLY A 167 8.25 -8.33 -45.60
N GLN A 168 8.90 -7.93 -46.70
CA GLN A 168 9.98 -6.93 -46.68
C GLN A 168 9.48 -5.56 -46.17
N THR A 169 8.30 -5.15 -46.64
CA THR A 169 7.66 -3.90 -46.22
C THR A 169 7.29 -3.95 -44.73
N TRP A 170 6.67 -5.05 -44.29
CA TRP A 170 6.32 -5.30 -42.90
C TRP A 170 7.54 -5.24 -41.97
N LEU A 171 8.65 -5.90 -42.33
CA LEU A 171 9.86 -5.91 -41.50
C LEU A 171 10.45 -4.50 -41.37
N THR A 172 10.52 -3.76 -42.48
CA THR A 172 11.02 -2.38 -42.50
C THR A 172 10.16 -1.48 -41.62
N GLN A 173 8.82 -1.59 -41.72
CA GLN A 173 7.90 -0.82 -40.88
C GLN A 173 7.97 -1.20 -39.40
N THR A 174 8.14 -2.49 -39.11
CA THR A 174 8.28 -3.01 -37.74
C THR A 174 9.56 -2.49 -37.08
N GLN A 175 10.68 -2.53 -37.79
CA GLN A 175 11.96 -2.00 -37.30
C GLN A 175 11.95 -0.48 -37.20
N ALA A 176 11.31 0.23 -38.13
CA ALA A 176 11.17 1.69 -38.07
C ALA A 176 10.31 2.13 -36.88
N ALA A 177 9.20 1.43 -36.62
CA ALA A 177 8.38 1.64 -35.43
C ALA A 177 9.21 1.40 -34.16
N ALA A 178 9.99 0.33 -34.13
CA ALA A 178 10.82 0.02 -32.98
C ALA A 178 11.95 1.02 -32.74
N ALA A 179 12.59 1.53 -33.80
CA ALA A 179 13.60 2.58 -33.71
C ALA A 179 13.02 3.90 -33.17
N SER A 180 11.73 4.15 -33.38
CA SER A 180 11.06 5.32 -32.83
C SER A 180 10.91 5.26 -31.30
N ASN A 181 11.05 4.09 -30.67
CA ASN A 181 10.85 3.85 -29.22
C ASN A 181 11.80 4.60 -28.27
N LEU A 182 12.79 5.35 -28.80
CA LEU A 182 13.72 6.19 -28.03
C LEU A 182 13.10 7.52 -27.53
N GLN A 183 11.78 7.68 -27.59
CA GLN A 183 11.07 8.97 -27.45
C GLN A 183 9.87 8.86 -26.46
N PRO A 184 9.37 10.00 -25.90
CA PRO A 184 8.52 10.05 -24.69
C PRO A 184 7.12 9.43 -24.82
N MET A 185 6.38 9.34 -23.68
CA MET A 185 5.05 8.71 -23.53
C MET A 185 4.02 9.04 -24.64
N ALA A 186 4.11 10.21 -25.28
CA ALA A 186 3.25 10.59 -26.41
C ALA A 186 3.26 9.56 -27.56
N GLN A 187 4.32 8.76 -27.70
CA GLN A 187 4.42 7.71 -28.72
C GLN A 187 3.80 6.36 -28.33
N VAL A 188 3.50 6.14 -27.05
CA VAL A 188 2.79 4.92 -26.61
C VAL A 188 1.35 4.96 -27.14
N GLU A 189 0.69 6.11 -27.02
CA GLU A 189 -0.68 6.32 -27.52
C GLU A 189 -0.79 6.12 -29.02
N VAL A 190 0.22 6.55 -29.80
CA VAL A 190 0.25 6.32 -31.26
C VAL A 190 0.26 4.83 -31.59
N GLU A 191 1.03 4.04 -30.84
CA GLU A 191 1.11 2.60 -31.04
C GLU A 191 -0.16 1.88 -30.54
N VAL A 192 -0.76 2.32 -29.43
CA VAL A 192 -2.08 1.84 -28.99
C VAL A 192 -3.12 2.07 -30.09
N VAL A 193 -3.11 3.24 -30.72
CA VAL A 193 -4.00 3.54 -31.86
C VAL A 193 -3.70 2.64 -33.05
N TYR A 194 -2.43 2.31 -33.33
CA TYR A 194 -2.06 1.38 -34.40
C TYR A 194 -2.61 -0.04 -34.16
N TRP A 195 -2.52 -0.54 -32.91
CA TRP A 195 -3.04 -1.85 -32.51
C TRP A 195 -4.57 -1.88 -32.59
N THR A 196 -5.24 -0.91 -31.97
CA THR A 196 -6.70 -0.83 -31.92
C THR A 196 -7.35 -0.65 -33.28
N ARG A 197 -6.70 0.08 -34.22
CA ARG A 197 -7.15 0.17 -35.62
C ARG A 197 -7.16 -1.18 -36.35
N ARG A 198 -6.40 -2.15 -35.88
CA ARG A 198 -6.37 -3.53 -36.40
C ARG A 198 -7.21 -4.51 -35.55
N GLY A 199 -8.08 -3.98 -34.71
CA GLY A 199 -8.99 -4.79 -33.89
C GLY A 199 -8.33 -5.43 -32.66
N ILE A 200 -7.09 -5.05 -32.32
CA ILE A 200 -6.39 -5.57 -31.15
C ILE A 200 -6.75 -4.71 -29.93
N VAL A 201 -7.32 -5.35 -28.91
CA VAL A 201 -7.86 -4.66 -27.71
C VAL A 201 -7.30 -5.21 -26.40
N THR A 202 -6.79 -6.43 -26.39
CA THR A 202 -6.21 -7.08 -25.21
C THR A 202 -4.80 -7.59 -25.50
N PHE A 203 -4.05 -7.89 -24.43
CA PHE A 203 -2.79 -8.62 -24.51
C PHE A 203 -2.73 -9.61 -23.35
N THR A 204 -2.95 -10.89 -23.60
CA THR A 204 -3.07 -11.92 -22.55
C THR A 204 -2.04 -13.03 -22.75
N PRO A 205 -0.95 -13.04 -21.96
CA PRO A 205 -0.03 -14.18 -21.90
C PRO A 205 -0.76 -15.45 -21.44
N GLN A 206 -0.25 -16.60 -21.86
CA GLN A 206 -0.79 -17.91 -21.47
C GLN A 206 -0.40 -18.26 -20.03
N TRP A 207 -1.19 -19.14 -19.41
CA TRP A 207 -0.87 -19.71 -18.10
C TRP A 207 0.32 -20.66 -18.21
N GLN A 208 1.20 -20.63 -17.22
CA GLN A 208 2.36 -21.49 -17.12
C GLN A 208 2.79 -21.67 -15.67
N ASN A 209 3.65 -22.66 -15.41
CA ASN A 209 4.28 -22.87 -14.10
C ASN A 209 5.81 -23.04 -14.14
N PHE A 210 6.49 -22.65 -15.22
CA PHE A 210 7.95 -22.60 -15.28
C PHE A 210 8.54 -21.24 -14.85
N LYS A 211 7.70 -20.21 -14.65
CA LYS A 211 8.06 -18.88 -14.11
C LYS A 211 7.11 -18.50 -12.99
N ARG A 212 7.66 -17.90 -11.93
CA ARG A 212 6.92 -17.14 -10.93
C ARG A 212 6.99 -15.68 -11.31
N VAL A 213 5.83 -15.06 -11.55
CA VAL A 213 5.75 -13.62 -11.80
C VAL A 213 5.94 -12.89 -10.48
N GLY A 214 6.92 -11.99 -10.41
CA GLY A 214 7.21 -11.23 -9.19
C GLY A 214 6.40 -9.95 -9.09
N ILE A 215 6.31 -9.42 -7.87
CA ILE A 215 5.64 -8.15 -7.58
C ILE A 215 6.44 -7.31 -6.59
N LEU A 216 6.54 -6.01 -6.87
CA LEU A 216 6.88 -5.00 -5.88
C LEU A 216 5.66 -4.10 -5.69
N GLU A 217 4.95 -4.26 -4.59
CA GLU A 217 3.76 -3.45 -4.29
C GLU A 217 4.00 -2.63 -3.02
N THR A 218 3.66 -1.34 -3.07
CA THR A 218 3.85 -0.40 -1.97
C THR A 218 2.57 0.39 -1.68
N PHE A 219 2.43 0.86 -0.46
CA PHE A 219 1.48 1.92 -0.10
C PHE A 219 2.25 3.04 0.61
N ALA A 220 1.75 4.27 0.58
CA ALA A 220 2.44 5.38 1.22
C ALA A 220 1.70 5.87 2.48
N ILE A 221 2.45 6.43 3.43
CA ILE A 221 1.89 7.23 4.52
C ILE A 221 2.24 8.69 4.26
N GLU A 222 1.22 9.55 4.17
CA GLU A 222 1.37 10.98 3.95
C GLU A 222 1.28 11.73 5.29
N ASN A 223 2.33 12.47 5.62
CA ASN A 223 2.39 13.28 6.84
C ASN A 223 1.77 14.68 6.63
N ALA A 224 1.77 15.51 7.67
CA ALA A 224 1.19 16.85 7.62
C ALA A 224 1.88 17.84 6.65
N LEU A 225 3.05 17.51 6.09
CA LEU A 225 3.71 18.32 5.06
C LEU A 225 3.28 17.94 3.64
N GLY A 226 2.49 16.89 3.46
CA GLY A 226 2.21 16.31 2.15
C GLY A 226 3.35 15.42 1.63
N VAL A 227 4.30 15.03 2.49
CA VAL A 227 5.36 14.09 2.11
C VAL A 227 4.84 12.67 2.28
N ALA A 228 4.83 11.91 1.18
CA ALA A 228 4.42 10.52 1.13
C ALA A 228 5.64 9.60 1.29
N TYR A 229 5.61 8.73 2.29
CA TYR A 229 6.66 7.74 2.55
C TYR A 229 6.19 6.34 2.14
N PRO A 230 6.84 5.69 1.15
CA PRO A 230 6.44 4.37 0.71
C PRO A 230 6.84 3.29 1.72
N LEU A 231 5.92 2.36 1.98
CA LEU A 231 6.10 1.16 2.78
C LEU A 231 5.81 -0.06 1.90
N THR A 232 6.57 -1.14 2.09
CA THR A 232 6.43 -2.35 1.27
C THR A 232 5.18 -3.11 1.70
N LEU A 233 4.30 -3.39 0.75
CA LEU A 233 3.11 -4.23 0.95
C LEU A 233 3.40 -5.70 0.62
N LYS A 234 3.95 -5.93 -0.58
CA LYS A 234 4.35 -7.26 -1.08
C LYS A 234 5.66 -7.12 -1.83
N ARG A 235 6.54 -8.10 -1.68
CA ARG A 235 7.78 -8.17 -2.43
C ARG A 235 8.08 -9.60 -2.83
N SER A 236 8.18 -9.84 -4.13
CA SER A 236 8.72 -11.03 -4.74
C SER A 236 9.42 -10.66 -6.04
N ASN A 237 10.46 -11.43 -6.40
CA ASN A 237 11.16 -11.25 -7.65
C ASN A 237 10.63 -12.26 -8.67
N GLY A 238 10.56 -11.85 -9.94
CA GLY A 238 10.33 -12.75 -11.05
C GLY A 238 11.45 -13.78 -11.14
N THR A 239 11.11 -15.06 -11.17
CA THR A 239 12.09 -16.15 -11.20
C THR A 239 11.63 -17.29 -12.08
N PHE A 240 12.55 -17.85 -12.87
CA PHE A 240 12.34 -19.15 -13.52
C PHE A 240 12.44 -20.27 -12.48
N GLN A 241 11.60 -21.29 -12.60
CA GLN A 241 11.55 -22.50 -11.76
C GLN A 241 11.54 -23.77 -12.64
N ILE A 242 12.50 -23.85 -13.58
CA ILE A 242 12.59 -24.92 -14.59
C ILE A 242 12.71 -26.32 -13.96
N ASP A 243 13.30 -26.42 -12.76
CA ASP A 243 13.48 -27.68 -12.03
C ASP A 243 12.17 -28.31 -11.54
N ARG A 244 11.10 -27.51 -11.41
CA ARG A 244 9.79 -27.95 -10.91
C ARG A 244 8.67 -27.83 -11.95
N GLU A 245 8.98 -27.32 -13.13
CA GLU A 245 7.97 -27.06 -14.15
C GLU A 245 7.26 -28.34 -14.59
N THR A 246 5.98 -28.23 -14.90
CA THR A 246 5.22 -29.34 -15.50
C THR A 246 4.41 -28.92 -16.74
N SER A 247 4.48 -27.64 -17.11
CA SER A 247 3.64 -27.02 -18.14
C SER A 247 4.23 -27.10 -19.55
N PHE A 248 5.54 -27.33 -19.72
CA PHE A 248 6.17 -27.41 -21.05
C PHE A 248 5.60 -28.50 -21.95
N LYS A 249 4.98 -29.53 -21.38
CA LYS A 249 4.28 -30.59 -22.13
C LYS A 249 3.07 -30.04 -22.91
N LEU A 250 2.41 -29.00 -22.40
CA LEU A 250 1.24 -28.41 -23.06
C LEU A 250 1.66 -27.55 -24.25
N TYR A 251 2.54 -26.59 -23.99
CA TYR A 251 3.32 -25.82 -24.96
C TYR A 251 4.55 -25.27 -24.21
N TRP A 252 5.73 -25.32 -24.81
CA TRP A 252 6.98 -24.98 -24.12
C TRP A 252 7.46 -23.53 -24.31
N GLY A 253 6.74 -22.70 -25.08
CA GLY A 253 7.11 -21.30 -25.28
C GLY A 253 7.96 -21.03 -26.52
N PHE A 254 7.89 -19.79 -27.00
CA PHE A 254 8.52 -19.36 -28.25
C PHE A 254 10.05 -19.36 -28.20
N ALA A 255 10.65 -19.03 -27.05
CA ALA A 255 12.11 -19.15 -26.85
C ALA A 255 12.62 -20.57 -27.16
N ASN A 256 11.86 -21.60 -26.77
CA ASN A 256 12.21 -22.99 -27.07
C ASN A 256 12.00 -23.31 -28.55
N ASP A 257 10.93 -22.82 -29.18
CA ASP A 257 10.72 -22.96 -30.64
C ASP A 257 11.91 -22.37 -31.44
N LEU A 258 12.38 -21.17 -31.06
CA LEU A 258 13.55 -20.55 -31.67
C LEU A 258 14.83 -21.36 -31.44
N PHE A 259 15.04 -21.87 -30.22
CA PHE A 259 16.22 -22.66 -29.89
C PHE A 259 16.31 -23.96 -30.71
N VAL A 260 15.19 -24.69 -30.84
CA VAL A 260 15.19 -25.95 -31.58
C VAL A 260 15.28 -25.75 -33.09
N VAL A 261 14.81 -24.63 -33.62
CA VAL A 261 14.98 -24.30 -35.04
C VAL A 261 16.42 -23.87 -35.35
N ALA A 262 17.06 -23.15 -34.43
CA ALA A 262 18.41 -22.62 -34.64
C ALA A 262 19.54 -23.64 -34.42
N THR A 263 19.28 -24.74 -33.71
CA THR A 263 20.27 -25.78 -33.42
C THR A 263 20.62 -26.58 -34.68
N ASN A 264 21.91 -26.89 -34.89
CA ASN A 264 22.37 -27.61 -36.08
C ASN A 264 22.23 -29.13 -35.92
N GLY A 265 21.29 -29.74 -36.65
CA GLY A 265 21.27 -31.17 -36.99
C GLY A 265 20.81 -32.17 -35.92
N THR A 266 20.45 -31.73 -34.71
CA THR A 266 20.05 -32.64 -33.61
C THR A 266 18.54 -32.69 -33.34
N THR A 267 17.78 -31.71 -33.82
CA THR A 267 16.33 -31.63 -33.60
C THR A 267 15.56 -31.85 -34.91
N PRO A 268 14.33 -32.40 -34.87
CA PRO A 268 13.49 -32.52 -36.07
C PRO A 268 13.15 -31.18 -36.75
N LEU A 269 13.29 -30.06 -36.02
CA LEU A 269 12.95 -28.71 -36.48
C LEU A 269 14.17 -27.90 -36.94
N SER A 270 15.37 -28.48 -36.89
CA SER A 270 16.62 -27.81 -37.25
C SER A 270 16.54 -27.18 -38.65
N GLY A 271 16.78 -25.87 -38.71
CA GLY A 271 16.76 -25.08 -39.94
C GLY A 271 15.39 -24.97 -40.60
N LYS A 272 14.28 -25.29 -39.92
CA LYS A 272 12.91 -25.16 -40.47
C LYS A 272 12.32 -23.77 -40.22
N SER A 273 11.21 -23.47 -40.88
CA SER A 273 10.44 -22.22 -40.70
C SER A 273 9.23 -22.46 -39.81
N LEU A 274 8.91 -21.52 -38.91
CA LEU A 274 7.67 -21.54 -38.13
C LEU A 274 6.48 -20.92 -38.90
N VAL A 275 6.73 -20.33 -40.07
CA VAL A 275 5.68 -19.76 -40.93
C VAL A 275 5.01 -20.88 -41.75
N ARG A 276 3.69 -21.03 -41.63
CA ARG A 276 2.93 -22.14 -42.26
C ARG A 276 3.00 -22.15 -43.78
N ALA A 277 3.07 -20.97 -44.40
CA ALA A 277 3.17 -20.83 -45.85
C ALA A 277 4.57 -21.15 -46.41
N SER A 278 5.60 -21.32 -45.56
CA SER A 278 6.96 -21.64 -46.00
C SER A 278 7.02 -23.06 -46.59
N PRO A 279 7.80 -23.30 -47.66
CA PRO A 279 8.08 -24.64 -48.17
C PRO A 279 8.86 -25.52 -47.17
N ARG A 280 9.41 -24.92 -46.12
CA ARG A 280 10.17 -25.61 -45.06
C ARG A 280 9.45 -25.52 -43.71
N PHE A 281 8.13 -25.42 -43.71
CA PHE A 281 7.34 -25.33 -42.47
C PHE A 281 7.67 -26.48 -41.51
N ALA A 282 7.96 -26.11 -40.26
CA ALA A 282 8.47 -26.96 -39.19
C ALA A 282 7.54 -28.13 -38.89
N PHE A 283 6.22 -27.90 -38.92
CA PHE A 283 5.21 -28.90 -38.53
C PHE A 283 4.46 -29.51 -39.72
N ALA A 284 5.03 -29.45 -40.93
CA ALA A 284 4.41 -30.04 -42.12
C ALA A 284 4.35 -31.58 -42.03
N ASN A 285 5.44 -32.21 -41.58
CA ASN A 285 5.61 -33.67 -41.52
C ASN A 285 5.84 -34.19 -40.08
N THR A 286 5.71 -33.34 -39.08
CA THR A 286 5.92 -33.69 -37.67
C THR A 286 5.00 -32.86 -36.78
N THR A 287 4.81 -33.28 -35.54
CA THR A 287 4.01 -32.55 -34.54
C THR A 287 4.91 -32.03 -33.44
N LEU A 288 4.51 -30.95 -32.77
CA LEU A 288 5.26 -30.49 -31.60
C LEU A 288 5.33 -31.57 -30.51
N GLN A 289 4.31 -32.42 -30.36
CA GLN A 289 4.36 -33.60 -29.49
C GLN A 289 5.57 -34.49 -29.78
N TYR A 290 5.81 -34.83 -31.05
CA TYR A 290 6.96 -35.67 -31.42
C TYR A 290 8.28 -34.99 -31.07
N VAL A 291 8.37 -33.67 -31.29
CA VAL A 291 9.55 -32.88 -30.94
C VAL A 291 9.79 -32.84 -29.43
N LEU A 292 8.73 -32.70 -28.62
CA LEU A 292 8.80 -32.76 -27.15
C LEU A 292 9.29 -34.12 -26.65
N VAL A 293 8.90 -35.22 -27.32
CA VAL A 293 9.42 -36.56 -27.03
C VAL A 293 10.90 -36.65 -27.41
N ALA A 294 11.26 -36.19 -28.61
CA ALA A 294 12.64 -36.25 -29.12
C ALA A 294 13.62 -35.44 -28.25
N ASN A 295 13.18 -34.32 -27.65
CA ASN A 295 13.98 -33.50 -26.75
C ASN A 295 13.89 -33.92 -25.26
N GLY A 296 13.12 -34.98 -24.94
CA GLY A 296 13.00 -35.51 -23.58
C GLY A 296 12.07 -34.74 -22.63
N THR A 297 11.37 -33.70 -23.10
CA THR A 297 10.38 -32.94 -22.31
C THR A 297 9.14 -33.77 -22.00
N LEU A 298 8.70 -34.59 -22.96
CA LEU A 298 7.55 -35.48 -22.81
C LEU A 298 8.04 -36.94 -22.72
N PRO A 299 7.82 -37.64 -21.59
CA PRO A 299 8.28 -39.02 -21.44
C PRO A 299 7.54 -39.94 -22.41
N THR A 300 8.23 -40.98 -22.91
CA THR A 300 7.65 -42.05 -23.73
C THR A 300 8.10 -43.41 -23.18
N PRO A 301 7.22 -44.44 -23.14
CA PRO A 301 5.82 -44.44 -23.55
C PRO A 301 4.93 -43.59 -22.62
N PHE A 302 3.78 -43.11 -23.14
CA PHE A 302 2.80 -42.43 -22.31
C PHE A 302 2.16 -43.42 -21.35
N GLY A 303 2.08 -43.06 -20.07
CA GLY A 303 1.24 -43.77 -19.14
C GLY A 303 -0.24 -43.53 -19.41
N PRO A 304 -1.11 -44.18 -18.63
CA PRO A 304 -2.54 -44.17 -18.86
C PRO A 304 -3.17 -42.78 -18.66
N GLY A 305 -2.64 -41.95 -17.75
CA GLY A 305 -3.15 -40.59 -17.53
C GLY A 305 -2.87 -39.70 -18.74
N PHE A 306 -1.62 -39.66 -19.21
CA PHE A 306 -1.28 -38.89 -20.42
C PHE A 306 -1.99 -39.38 -21.67
N SER A 307 -2.22 -40.69 -21.80
CA SER A 307 -3.01 -41.25 -22.91
C SER A 307 -4.46 -40.73 -22.90
N VAL A 308 -5.06 -40.60 -21.71
CA VAL A 308 -6.40 -40.03 -21.54
C VAL A 308 -6.42 -38.52 -21.83
N VAL A 309 -5.41 -37.78 -21.36
CA VAL A 309 -5.27 -36.34 -21.68
C VAL A 309 -5.15 -36.13 -23.18
N GLN A 310 -4.27 -36.89 -23.84
CA GLN A 310 -4.03 -36.78 -25.27
C GLN A 310 -5.30 -37.08 -26.10
N SER A 311 -6.06 -38.12 -25.73
CA SER A 311 -7.32 -38.46 -26.41
C SER A 311 -8.45 -37.46 -26.13
N THR A 312 -8.41 -36.78 -24.98
CA THR A 312 -9.45 -35.81 -24.58
C THR A 312 -9.18 -34.42 -25.15
N LEU A 313 -7.99 -33.86 -24.92
CA LEU A 313 -7.63 -32.49 -25.31
C LEU A 313 -6.96 -32.42 -26.69
N GLY A 314 -6.32 -33.49 -27.14
CA GLY A 314 -5.51 -33.51 -28.36
C GLY A 314 -4.02 -33.65 -28.07
N PRO A 315 -3.16 -33.56 -29.10
CA PRO A 315 -1.73 -33.79 -28.96
C PRO A 315 -1.04 -32.76 -28.07
N PHE A 316 -0.09 -33.21 -27.24
CA PHE A 316 0.78 -32.33 -26.45
C PHE A 316 1.57 -31.37 -27.37
N GLY A 317 1.94 -30.21 -26.86
CA GLY A 317 2.50 -29.10 -27.66
C GLY A 317 1.44 -28.20 -28.33
N SER A 318 0.21 -28.68 -28.56
CA SER A 318 -0.87 -27.85 -29.15
C SER A 318 -1.82 -27.25 -28.12
N ILE A 319 -1.69 -27.63 -26.84
CA ILE A 319 -2.63 -27.25 -25.78
C ILE A 319 -2.23 -25.89 -25.21
N SER A 320 -3.12 -24.91 -25.34
CA SER A 320 -2.97 -23.60 -24.70
C SER A 320 -3.72 -23.55 -23.38
N VAL A 321 -3.21 -22.78 -22.43
CA VAL A 321 -3.87 -22.57 -21.15
C VAL A 321 -4.07 -21.09 -20.90
N TYR A 322 -5.28 -20.71 -20.49
CA TYR A 322 -5.63 -19.32 -20.15
C TYR A 322 -6.23 -19.24 -18.76
N ARG A 323 -5.83 -18.23 -17.98
CA ARG A 323 -6.45 -17.96 -16.68
C ARG A 323 -7.85 -17.39 -16.85
N VAL A 324 -8.77 -17.86 -16.03
CA VAL A 324 -10.11 -17.31 -15.93
C VAL A 324 -10.14 -16.31 -14.77
N ALA A 325 -10.60 -15.10 -15.03
CA ALA A 325 -10.75 -14.08 -13.99
C ALA A 325 -11.99 -14.36 -13.13
N CYS A 326 -11.89 -14.13 -11.81
CA CYS A 326 -13.04 -14.28 -10.92
C CYS A 326 -14.11 -13.22 -11.23
N PRO A 327 -15.36 -13.62 -11.55
CA PRO A 327 -16.42 -12.67 -11.87
C PRO A 327 -16.64 -11.66 -10.74
N SER A 328 -16.92 -10.41 -11.11
CA SER A 328 -17.16 -9.33 -10.14
C SER A 328 -18.33 -9.63 -9.20
N ALA A 329 -19.37 -10.33 -9.68
CA ALA A 329 -20.51 -10.75 -8.87
C ALA A 329 -20.12 -11.67 -7.70
N VAL A 330 -19.18 -12.61 -7.92
CA VAL A 330 -18.69 -13.52 -6.87
C VAL A 330 -17.89 -12.75 -5.83
N ARG A 331 -17.01 -11.83 -6.28
CA ARG A 331 -16.25 -10.95 -5.39
C ARG A 331 -17.17 -10.02 -4.57
N ALA A 332 -18.19 -9.45 -5.20
CA ALA A 332 -19.14 -8.55 -4.54
C ALA A 332 -19.96 -9.29 -3.46
N TRP A 333 -20.41 -10.51 -3.76
CA TRP A 333 -21.10 -11.36 -2.79
C TRP A 333 -20.22 -11.64 -1.57
N TYR A 334 -18.99 -12.15 -1.76
CA TYR A 334 -18.12 -12.47 -0.64
C TYR A 334 -17.68 -11.23 0.15
N ALA A 335 -17.45 -10.10 -0.53
CA ALA A 335 -17.15 -8.82 0.13
C ALA A 335 -18.31 -8.35 1.02
N ALA A 336 -19.56 -8.54 0.60
CA ALA A 336 -20.74 -8.23 1.42
C ALA A 336 -20.80 -9.10 2.68
N VAL A 337 -20.54 -10.41 2.55
CA VAL A 337 -20.46 -11.32 3.71
C VAL A 337 -19.34 -10.91 4.68
N ASP A 338 -18.12 -10.67 4.18
CA ASP A 338 -16.98 -10.30 5.03
C ASP A 338 -17.19 -8.94 5.73
N THR A 339 -17.82 -7.97 5.05
CA THR A 339 -18.14 -6.66 5.62
C THR A 339 -19.16 -6.76 6.74
N LEU A 340 -20.23 -7.53 6.54
CA LEU A 340 -21.26 -7.72 7.56
C LEU A 340 -20.68 -8.46 8.78
N LEU A 341 -19.90 -9.52 8.55
CA LEU A 341 -19.25 -10.29 9.60
C LEU A 341 -18.30 -9.41 10.45
N ARG A 342 -17.47 -8.56 9.82
CA ARG A 342 -16.61 -7.61 10.53
C ARG A 342 -17.41 -6.65 11.39
N THR A 343 -18.51 -6.13 10.86
CA THR A 343 -19.35 -5.16 11.57
C THR A 343 -19.96 -5.79 12.82
N VAL A 344 -20.55 -6.98 12.72
CA VAL A 344 -21.20 -7.64 13.87
C VAL A 344 -20.20 -8.00 14.97
N LEU A 345 -19.02 -8.51 14.60
CA LEU A 345 -17.99 -8.91 15.56
C LEU A 345 -17.39 -7.73 16.32
N THR A 346 -17.43 -6.51 15.77
CA THR A 346 -16.94 -5.32 16.49
C THR A 346 -17.85 -4.88 17.63
N THR A 347 -19.13 -5.18 17.56
CA THR A 347 -20.14 -4.60 18.46
C THR A 347 -20.62 -5.57 19.54
N ASN A 348 -20.39 -6.88 19.39
CA ASN A 348 -20.97 -7.88 20.28
C ASN A 348 -19.96 -8.95 20.73
N VAL A 349 -19.58 -8.88 22.01
CA VAL A 349 -18.61 -9.81 22.65
C VAL A 349 -19.14 -11.26 22.71
N ALA A 350 -20.44 -11.47 22.89
CA ALA A 350 -21.01 -12.82 22.95
C ALA A 350 -20.92 -13.53 21.58
N LEU A 351 -21.09 -12.79 20.49
CA LEU A 351 -20.91 -13.33 19.14
C LEU A 351 -19.44 -13.62 18.83
N GLN A 352 -18.51 -12.89 19.43
CA GLN A 352 -17.08 -13.17 19.26
C GLN A 352 -16.67 -14.52 19.86
N SER A 353 -17.18 -14.88 21.04
CA SER A 353 -16.87 -16.20 21.64
C SER A 353 -17.50 -17.35 20.84
N GLN A 354 -18.71 -17.16 20.29
CA GLN A 354 -19.33 -18.11 19.37
C GLN A 354 -18.51 -18.26 18.08
N PHE A 355 -18.04 -17.15 17.51
CA PHE A 355 -17.17 -17.17 16.33
C PHE A 355 -15.87 -17.94 16.58
N GLN A 356 -15.23 -17.75 17.74
CA GLN A 356 -14.06 -18.51 18.15
C GLN A 356 -14.35 -20.00 18.36
N ALA A 357 -15.56 -20.38 18.80
CA ALA A 357 -15.94 -21.78 18.92
C ALA A 357 -16.03 -22.50 17.56
N ILE A 358 -16.24 -21.75 16.47
CA ILE A 358 -16.15 -22.23 15.08
C ILE A 358 -14.68 -22.27 14.62
N ALA A 359 -13.72 -21.68 15.35
CA ALA A 359 -12.32 -21.72 14.94
C ALA A 359 -11.70 -23.10 15.26
N GLY A 360 -11.41 -23.89 14.23
CA GLY A 360 -10.69 -25.16 14.34
C GLY A 360 -10.32 -25.68 12.97
N GLN A 361 -9.02 -25.73 12.66
CA GLN A 361 -8.56 -26.28 11.39
C GLN A 361 -8.66 -27.81 11.44
N MET A 362 -9.68 -28.35 10.77
CA MET A 362 -9.74 -29.77 10.41
C MET A 362 -9.61 -29.90 8.89
N TYR A 363 -8.87 -30.90 8.45
CA TYR A 363 -8.75 -31.25 7.04
C TYR A 363 -9.93 -32.15 6.67
N PHE A 364 -10.70 -31.73 5.67
CA PHE A 364 -11.81 -32.50 5.14
C PHE A 364 -11.45 -33.00 3.76
N ILE A 365 -11.71 -34.29 3.53
CA ILE A 365 -11.70 -34.86 2.20
C ILE A 365 -13.07 -34.59 1.62
N VAL A 366 -13.12 -33.64 0.69
CA VAL A 366 -14.35 -33.20 0.04
C VAL A 366 -14.35 -33.67 -1.40
N GLY A 367 -15.53 -34.03 -1.89
CA GLY A 367 -15.73 -34.46 -3.26
C GLY A 367 -17.21 -34.63 -3.53
N PRO A 368 -17.65 -34.47 -4.78
CA PRO A 368 -19.06 -34.63 -5.11
C PRO A 368 -19.50 -36.06 -4.87
N ALA A 369 -20.75 -36.24 -4.45
CA ALA A 369 -21.32 -37.56 -4.15
C ALA A 369 -21.08 -38.57 -5.27
N VAL A 370 -21.12 -38.17 -6.55
CA VAL A 370 -20.85 -39.07 -7.70
C VAL A 370 -19.44 -39.67 -7.67
N MET A 371 -18.45 -38.91 -7.21
CA MET A 371 -17.07 -39.36 -7.04
C MET A 371 -16.94 -40.28 -5.80
N GLN A 372 -17.77 -40.09 -4.79
CA GLN A 372 -17.69 -40.85 -3.53
C GLN A 372 -18.63 -42.07 -3.47
N ALA A 373 -19.68 -42.10 -4.29
CA ALA A 373 -20.77 -43.08 -4.21
C ALA A 373 -20.35 -44.48 -4.64
N ASN A 374 -19.26 -44.61 -5.38
CA ASN A 374 -18.79 -45.91 -5.84
C ASN A 374 -17.59 -46.39 -5.00
N PRO A 375 -17.77 -47.34 -4.07
CA PRO A 375 -16.68 -47.87 -3.23
C PRO A 375 -15.62 -48.63 -4.02
N THR A 376 -15.95 -49.03 -5.26
CA THR A 376 -15.03 -49.70 -6.18
C THR A 376 -14.20 -48.72 -7.00
N LEU A 377 -14.52 -47.42 -7.00
CA LEU A 377 -13.73 -46.45 -7.76
C LEU A 377 -12.39 -46.19 -7.08
N ARG A 378 -11.33 -46.05 -7.89
CA ARG A 378 -9.99 -45.72 -7.44
C ARG A 378 -9.44 -44.55 -8.23
N TYR A 379 -8.67 -43.71 -7.55
CA TYR A 379 -8.13 -42.45 -8.04
C TYR A 379 -6.64 -42.57 -8.32
N PHE A 380 -6.19 -42.02 -9.45
CA PHE A 380 -4.78 -42.10 -9.88
C PHE A 380 -4.15 -40.72 -10.17
N GLY A 381 -4.89 -39.62 -9.99
CA GLY A 381 -4.35 -38.25 -10.05
C GLY A 381 -5.40 -37.23 -10.47
N GLY A 382 -5.16 -35.94 -10.25
CA GLY A 382 -6.07 -34.86 -10.66
C GLY A 382 -5.43 -33.78 -11.53
N ASN A 383 -4.17 -33.96 -11.92
CA ASN A 383 -3.37 -32.92 -12.56
C ASN A 383 -3.07 -33.27 -14.02
N PHE A 384 -3.58 -32.47 -14.98
CA PHE A 384 -3.33 -32.62 -16.42
C PHE A 384 -1.85 -32.55 -16.82
N LEU A 385 -1.02 -31.95 -15.96
CA LEU A 385 0.42 -31.74 -16.20
C LEU A 385 1.25 -32.97 -15.80
N CYS A 386 0.60 -33.95 -15.18
CA CYS A 386 1.19 -35.16 -14.61
C CYS A 386 0.49 -36.40 -15.13
N ASP A 387 1.25 -37.48 -15.29
CA ASP A 387 0.67 -38.78 -15.60
C ASP A 387 -0.03 -39.35 -14.37
N ALA A 388 -0.83 -40.38 -14.59
CA ALA A 388 -1.45 -41.13 -13.52
C ALA A 388 -0.38 -41.81 -12.65
N GLN A 389 -0.50 -41.69 -11.34
CA GLN A 389 0.36 -42.39 -10.39
C GLN A 389 0.10 -43.89 -10.43
N MET A 390 1.04 -44.71 -9.97
CA MET A 390 0.89 -46.17 -10.00
C MET A 390 0.00 -46.72 -8.87
N THR A 391 0.01 -46.06 -7.70
CA THR A 391 -0.71 -46.50 -6.51
C THR A 391 -2.10 -45.86 -6.47
N PRO A 392 -3.20 -46.63 -6.52
CA PRO A 392 -4.53 -46.06 -6.45
C PRO A 392 -4.85 -45.50 -5.05
N GLU A 393 -5.58 -44.39 -5.00
CA GLU A 393 -6.17 -43.85 -3.78
C GLU A 393 -7.68 -44.05 -3.74
N THR A 394 -8.26 -43.94 -2.54
CA THR A 394 -9.71 -44.01 -2.29
C THR A 394 -10.37 -42.64 -2.24
N SER A 395 -9.59 -41.57 -2.36
CA SER A 395 -10.06 -40.19 -2.35
C SER A 395 -9.44 -39.38 -3.48
N MET A 396 -10.03 -38.21 -3.76
CA MET A 396 -9.54 -37.30 -4.78
C MET A 396 -8.10 -36.87 -4.50
N LEU A 397 -7.30 -36.76 -5.56
CA LEU A 397 -5.90 -36.35 -5.54
C LEU A 397 -5.74 -34.92 -6.03
N ASN A 398 -4.61 -34.29 -5.70
CA ASN A 398 -4.35 -32.89 -6.03
C ASN A 398 -4.57 -32.57 -7.52
N PHE A 399 -5.18 -31.40 -7.76
CA PHE A 399 -5.33 -30.84 -9.10
C PHE A 399 -4.03 -30.19 -9.60
N PHE A 400 -4.10 -29.47 -10.74
CA PHE A 400 -2.98 -28.69 -11.24
C PHE A 400 -2.60 -27.55 -10.28
N SER A 401 -1.35 -27.08 -10.39
CA SER A 401 -0.78 -26.03 -9.54
C SER A 401 0.26 -25.18 -10.28
N VAL A 402 0.30 -23.89 -9.94
CA VAL A 402 1.34 -22.94 -10.37
C VAL A 402 2.71 -23.23 -9.72
N GLN A 403 2.74 -24.01 -8.65
CA GLN A 403 3.96 -24.28 -7.89
C GLN A 403 4.87 -25.31 -8.58
N GLY A 404 4.32 -26.02 -9.57
CA GLY A 404 5.01 -27.12 -10.23
C GLY A 404 5.05 -28.37 -9.36
N SER A 405 5.65 -29.43 -9.92
CA SER A 405 5.79 -30.79 -9.37
C SER A 405 4.57 -31.71 -9.47
N CYS A 406 4.86 -32.98 -9.80
CA CYS A 406 3.91 -34.10 -9.77
C CYS A 406 4.08 -34.85 -8.45
N MET A 407 3.21 -34.58 -7.49
CA MET A 407 3.23 -35.26 -6.19
C MET A 407 2.41 -36.56 -6.24
N VAL A 408 2.95 -37.62 -5.64
CA VAL A 408 2.30 -38.94 -5.55
C VAL A 408 1.69 -39.12 -4.16
N GLY A 409 0.50 -39.71 -4.08
CA GLY A 409 -0.18 -40.01 -2.81
C GLY A 409 -0.71 -38.77 -2.06
N MET A 410 -0.74 -37.61 -2.72
CA MET A 410 -1.23 -36.37 -2.10
C MET A 410 -2.70 -36.14 -2.45
N GLY A 411 -3.55 -36.41 -1.46
CA GLY A 411 -5.00 -36.18 -1.55
C GLY A 411 -5.34 -34.69 -1.62
N GLU A 412 -6.38 -34.38 -2.38
CA GLU A 412 -6.99 -33.05 -2.42
C GLU A 412 -7.70 -32.79 -1.10
N GLN A 413 -7.15 -31.87 -0.31
CA GLN A 413 -7.65 -31.55 1.02
C GLN A 413 -8.27 -30.16 1.06
N PHE A 414 -9.33 -30.05 1.86
CA PHE A 414 -10.01 -28.79 2.11
C PHE A 414 -9.85 -28.39 3.58
N THR A 415 -9.25 -27.24 3.83
CA THR A 415 -9.14 -26.66 5.18
C THR A 415 -10.17 -25.54 5.31
N PHE A 416 -11.34 -25.84 5.88
CA PHE A 416 -12.38 -24.83 6.05
C PHE A 416 -11.93 -23.76 7.05
N SER A 417 -11.83 -22.53 6.58
CA SER A 417 -11.72 -21.38 7.49
C SER A 417 -13.11 -20.94 7.98
N THR A 418 -13.19 -20.37 9.19
CA THR A 418 -14.46 -19.90 9.77
C THR A 418 -15.21 -18.95 8.83
N LYS A 419 -14.51 -17.99 8.20
CA LYS A 419 -15.13 -17.06 7.24
C LYS A 419 -15.70 -17.76 6.00
N GLN A 420 -15.01 -18.79 5.51
CA GLN A 420 -15.40 -19.51 4.31
C GLN A 420 -16.62 -20.38 4.55
N ILE A 421 -16.66 -21.11 5.67
CA ILE A 421 -17.82 -21.95 6.00
C ILE A 421 -19.07 -21.08 6.23
N LEU A 422 -18.90 -19.92 6.86
CA LEU A 422 -19.99 -18.97 7.13
C LEU A 422 -20.54 -18.43 5.80
N ALA A 423 -19.65 -18.00 4.91
CA ALA A 423 -20.04 -17.54 3.58
C ALA A 423 -20.76 -18.64 2.79
N ALA A 424 -20.19 -19.84 2.72
CA ALA A 424 -20.79 -20.95 1.98
C ALA A 424 -22.16 -21.37 2.53
N TYR A 425 -22.35 -21.37 3.86
CA TYR A 425 -23.63 -21.68 4.47
C TYR A 425 -24.68 -20.60 4.17
N VAL A 426 -24.34 -19.31 4.28
CA VAL A 426 -25.25 -18.20 3.94
C VAL A 426 -25.66 -18.21 2.47
N ALA A 427 -24.83 -18.74 1.58
CA ALA A 427 -25.15 -18.85 0.16
C ALA A 427 -26.20 -19.92 -0.19
N LEU A 428 -26.55 -20.80 0.76
CA LEU A 428 -27.57 -21.81 0.55
C LEU A 428 -28.95 -21.14 0.40
N PRO A 429 -29.79 -21.62 -0.55
CA PRO A 429 -31.05 -20.95 -0.89
C PRO A 429 -32.08 -20.96 0.25
N ASN A 430 -32.06 -21.98 1.10
CA ASN A 430 -32.95 -22.12 2.25
C ASN A 430 -32.13 -22.52 3.48
N THR A 431 -32.58 -22.12 4.67
CA THR A 431 -32.05 -22.64 5.93
C THR A 431 -32.35 -24.14 6.02
N PRO A 432 -31.34 -25.02 6.01
CA PRO A 432 -31.56 -26.46 6.01
C PRO A 432 -32.15 -26.92 7.35
N ASN A 433 -33.16 -27.79 7.31
CA ASN A 433 -33.57 -28.52 8.52
C ASN A 433 -32.53 -29.60 8.87
N ALA A 434 -32.66 -30.24 10.03
CA ALA A 434 -31.69 -31.23 10.51
C ALA A 434 -31.40 -32.38 9.50
N THR A 435 -32.43 -32.85 8.79
CA THR A 435 -32.28 -33.90 7.76
C THR A 435 -31.52 -33.38 6.54
N THR A 436 -31.91 -32.21 6.03
CA THR A 436 -31.25 -31.58 4.88
C THR A 436 -29.80 -31.24 5.20
N LEU A 437 -29.52 -30.82 6.45
CA LEU A 437 -28.18 -30.54 6.92
C LEU A 437 -27.31 -31.81 6.90
N TRP A 438 -27.87 -32.94 7.35
CA TRP A 438 -27.20 -34.23 7.26
C TRP A 438 -26.94 -34.65 5.80
N ASP A 439 -27.90 -34.45 4.91
CA ASP A 439 -27.73 -34.76 3.48
C ASP A 439 -26.65 -33.89 2.83
N ILE A 440 -26.55 -32.61 3.20
CA ILE A 440 -25.45 -31.73 2.79
C ILE A 440 -24.12 -32.28 3.33
N VAL A 441 -24.04 -32.63 4.62
CA VAL A 441 -22.82 -33.21 5.20
C VAL A 441 -22.38 -34.49 4.47
N ALA A 442 -23.33 -35.39 4.20
CA ALA A 442 -23.08 -36.65 3.52
C ALA A 442 -22.62 -36.46 2.06
N ALA A 443 -23.17 -35.46 1.36
CA ALA A 443 -22.80 -35.17 -0.03
C ALA A 443 -21.46 -34.44 -0.20
N ASN A 444 -20.88 -33.89 0.89
CA ASN A 444 -19.70 -33.04 0.85
C ASN A 444 -18.50 -33.58 1.65
N SER A 445 -18.65 -34.72 2.35
CA SER A 445 -17.58 -35.25 3.19
C SER A 445 -17.59 -36.77 3.26
N MET A 446 -16.40 -37.34 3.40
CA MET A 446 -16.22 -38.78 3.61
C MET A 446 -16.88 -39.22 4.93
N PRO A 447 -17.37 -40.48 5.03
CA PRO A 447 -18.04 -40.99 6.23
C PRO A 447 -17.29 -40.76 7.55
N SER A 448 -15.95 -40.87 7.53
CA SER A 448 -15.09 -40.64 8.70
C SER A 448 -15.09 -39.18 9.20
N THR A 449 -15.41 -38.23 8.33
CA THR A 449 -15.37 -36.78 8.61
C THR A 449 -16.75 -36.14 8.75
N GLN A 450 -17.83 -36.88 8.46
CA GLN A 450 -19.21 -36.39 8.54
C GLN A 450 -19.59 -35.86 9.95
N PRO A 451 -19.27 -36.53 11.08
CA PRO A 451 -19.63 -36.01 12.41
C PRO A 451 -18.96 -34.67 12.73
N ALA A 452 -17.72 -34.49 12.27
CA ALA A 452 -16.98 -33.24 12.47
C ALA A 452 -17.58 -32.11 11.62
N LEU A 453 -17.93 -32.38 10.36
CA LEU A 453 -18.57 -31.37 9.50
C LEU A 453 -19.96 -31.00 10.02
N LEU A 454 -20.76 -31.97 10.45
CA LEU A 454 -22.08 -31.70 11.05
C LEU A 454 -21.96 -30.78 12.27
N LYS A 455 -21.04 -31.10 13.20
CA LYS A 455 -20.79 -30.24 14.37
C LYS A 455 -20.39 -28.82 13.97
N PHE A 456 -19.64 -28.67 12.90
CA PHE A 456 -19.21 -27.37 12.43
C PHE A 456 -20.37 -26.55 11.84
N LEU A 457 -21.19 -27.18 11.01
CA LEU A 457 -22.33 -26.51 10.40
C LEU A 457 -23.43 -26.16 11.42
N THR A 458 -23.61 -26.94 12.48
CA THR A 458 -24.55 -26.58 13.56
C THR A 458 -24.07 -25.37 14.38
N LEU A 459 -22.76 -25.24 14.62
CA LEU A 459 -22.20 -24.04 15.24
C LEU A 459 -22.34 -22.81 14.33
N VAL A 460 -22.13 -23.00 13.02
CA VAL A 460 -22.32 -21.96 12.01
C VAL A 460 -23.77 -21.48 11.95
N GLU A 461 -24.73 -22.41 11.92
CA GLU A 461 -26.16 -22.08 11.94
C GLU A 461 -26.53 -21.28 13.19
N ALA A 462 -26.12 -21.75 14.36
CA ALA A 462 -26.39 -21.06 15.63
C ALA A 462 -25.80 -19.64 15.65
N PHE A 463 -24.58 -19.47 15.14
CA PHE A 463 -23.96 -18.16 15.02
C PHE A 463 -24.71 -17.25 14.04
N LEU A 464 -25.04 -17.74 12.84
CA LEU A 464 -25.69 -16.92 11.81
C LEU A 464 -27.07 -16.43 12.24
N VAL A 465 -27.86 -17.29 12.90
CA VAL A 465 -29.17 -16.91 13.45
C VAL A 465 -29.04 -15.84 14.54
N ALA A 466 -27.97 -15.89 15.34
CA ALA A 466 -27.71 -14.89 16.37
C ALA A 466 -27.08 -13.60 15.83
N ALA A 467 -26.30 -13.69 14.74
CA ALA A 467 -25.48 -12.61 14.21
C ALA A 467 -26.19 -11.75 13.16
N PHE A 468 -27.00 -12.36 12.28
CA PHE A 468 -27.56 -11.68 11.11
C PHE A 468 -29.09 -11.65 11.15
N SER A 469 -29.67 -10.51 10.73
CA SER A 469 -31.12 -10.43 10.58
C SER A 469 -31.60 -11.25 9.37
N PRO A 470 -32.87 -11.70 9.35
CA PRO A 470 -33.44 -12.37 8.17
C PRO A 470 -33.31 -11.54 6.89
N THR A 471 -33.39 -10.21 7.00
CA THR A 471 -33.20 -9.28 5.88
C THR A 471 -31.75 -9.31 5.37
N ASP A 472 -30.77 -9.32 6.26
CA ASP A 472 -29.36 -9.41 5.87
C ASP A 472 -29.05 -10.72 5.17
N ILE A 473 -29.56 -11.84 5.71
CA ILE A 473 -29.42 -13.16 5.10
C ILE A 473 -30.07 -13.17 3.70
N GLY A 474 -31.28 -12.65 3.55
CA GLY A 474 -31.96 -12.56 2.25
C GLY A 474 -31.21 -11.72 1.22
N ASN A 475 -30.59 -10.61 1.64
CA ASN A 475 -29.76 -9.77 0.77
C ASN A 475 -28.49 -10.53 0.32
N LEU A 476 -27.81 -11.22 1.24
CA LEU A 476 -26.62 -12.02 0.94
C LEU A 476 -26.94 -13.20 0.02
N GLN A 477 -28.08 -13.87 0.22
CA GLN A 477 -28.58 -14.93 -0.66
C GLN A 477 -28.91 -14.40 -2.05
N THR A 478 -29.49 -13.20 -2.17
CA THR A 478 -29.75 -12.56 -3.47
C THR A 478 -28.45 -12.32 -4.25
N LEU A 479 -27.42 -11.81 -3.57
CA LEU A 479 -26.08 -11.64 -4.17
C LEU A 479 -25.46 -13.00 -4.54
N ALA A 480 -25.64 -14.03 -3.72
CA ALA A 480 -25.19 -15.38 -4.05
C ALA A 480 -25.89 -15.94 -5.30
N GLN A 481 -27.21 -15.76 -5.44
CA GLN A 481 -27.94 -16.19 -6.64
C GLN A 481 -27.48 -15.45 -7.89
N ALA A 482 -27.22 -14.14 -7.81
CA ALA A 482 -26.65 -13.37 -8.91
C ALA A 482 -25.24 -13.86 -9.28
N ALA A 483 -24.40 -14.17 -8.28
CA ALA A 483 -23.07 -14.74 -8.48
C ALA A 483 -23.13 -16.12 -9.16
N ARG A 484 -24.01 -17.01 -8.70
CA ARG A 484 -24.25 -18.33 -9.30
C ARG A 484 -24.73 -18.20 -10.75
N THR A 485 -25.69 -17.34 -11.01
CA THR A 485 -26.23 -17.12 -12.36
C THR A 485 -25.15 -16.60 -13.30
N THR A 486 -24.34 -15.64 -12.85
CA THR A 486 -23.22 -15.10 -13.62
C THR A 486 -22.19 -16.19 -13.93
N LEU A 487 -21.85 -17.03 -12.96
CA LEU A 487 -20.91 -18.15 -13.16
C LEU A 487 -21.40 -19.14 -14.22
N LEU A 488 -22.68 -19.51 -14.17
CA LEU A 488 -23.27 -20.49 -15.09
C LEU A 488 -23.51 -19.94 -16.51
N THR A 489 -23.57 -18.62 -16.68
CA THR A 489 -23.89 -17.98 -17.97
C THR A 489 -22.69 -17.32 -18.64
N ALA A 490 -21.77 -16.74 -17.88
CA ALA A 490 -20.65 -15.98 -18.40
C ALA A 490 -19.37 -16.81 -18.59
N LEU A 491 -19.29 -18.01 -17.99
CA LEU A 491 -18.09 -18.84 -18.03
C LEU A 491 -18.41 -20.27 -18.49
N PRO A 492 -17.43 -20.97 -19.09
CA PRO A 492 -17.53 -22.42 -19.27
C PRO A 492 -17.65 -23.12 -17.91
N PRO A 493 -18.28 -24.31 -17.84
CA PRO A 493 -18.42 -25.06 -16.60
C PRO A 493 -17.06 -25.32 -15.95
N ILE A 494 -16.91 -24.92 -14.68
CA ILE A 494 -15.71 -25.18 -13.89
C ILE A 494 -15.80 -26.60 -13.36
N GLU A 495 -14.79 -27.42 -13.64
CA GLU A 495 -14.78 -28.85 -13.37
C GLU A 495 -13.67 -29.27 -12.39
N LEU A 496 -14.01 -30.21 -11.51
CA LEU A 496 -13.09 -31.03 -10.74
C LEU A 496 -12.72 -32.25 -11.60
N ILE A 497 -11.42 -32.50 -11.72
CA ILE A 497 -10.88 -33.51 -12.64
C ILE A 497 -10.13 -34.58 -11.86
N GLN A 498 -10.35 -35.85 -12.21
CA GLN A 498 -9.62 -36.99 -11.66
C GLN A 498 -9.41 -38.10 -12.71
N TYR A 499 -8.23 -38.71 -12.73
CA TYR A 499 -7.99 -40.00 -13.37
C TYR A 499 -8.57 -41.10 -12.49
N SER A 500 -9.40 -41.96 -13.06
CA SER A 500 -10.07 -43.01 -12.30
C SER A 500 -10.20 -44.33 -13.06
N GLN A 501 -10.22 -45.43 -12.30
CA GLN A 501 -10.49 -46.78 -12.80
C GLN A 501 -11.30 -47.57 -11.75
N PRO A 502 -12.21 -48.48 -12.16
CA PRO A 502 -12.88 -49.40 -11.25
C PRO A 502 -11.92 -50.43 -10.61
N ALA A 503 -12.24 -50.88 -9.40
CA ALA A 503 -11.54 -51.93 -8.65
C ALA A 503 -12.50 -53.11 -8.31
N PRO A 504 -12.22 -54.36 -8.71
CA PRO A 504 -10.98 -54.83 -9.32
C PRO A 504 -10.75 -54.25 -10.74
N PRO A 505 -9.48 -54.13 -11.18
CA PRO A 505 -9.16 -53.59 -12.50
C PRO A 505 -9.87 -54.43 -13.56
N THR A 506 -10.75 -53.79 -14.32
CA THR A 506 -11.40 -54.40 -15.48
C THR A 506 -10.56 -54.13 -16.73
N ALA A 507 -10.90 -54.77 -17.86
CA ALA A 507 -10.31 -54.43 -19.16
C ALA A 507 -10.65 -53.00 -19.63
N ILE A 508 -11.42 -52.24 -18.84
CA ILE A 508 -11.79 -50.86 -19.13
C ILE A 508 -10.56 -49.97 -18.91
N PRO A 509 -10.15 -49.18 -19.93
CA PRO A 509 -9.04 -48.25 -19.79
C PRO A 509 -9.35 -47.18 -18.74
N MET A 510 -8.29 -46.57 -18.21
CA MET A 510 -8.40 -45.40 -17.33
C MET A 510 -9.29 -44.33 -17.95
N SER A 511 -10.10 -43.66 -17.14
CA SER A 511 -11.05 -42.64 -17.59
C SER A 511 -10.84 -41.31 -16.88
N LEU A 512 -11.17 -40.22 -17.57
CA LEU A 512 -11.18 -38.88 -17.00
C LEU A 512 -12.54 -38.59 -16.36
N LEU A 513 -12.59 -38.66 -15.03
CA LEU A 513 -13.77 -38.29 -14.27
C LEU A 513 -13.85 -36.77 -14.14
N ARG A 514 -15.03 -36.23 -14.42
CA ARG A 514 -15.30 -34.79 -14.43
C ARG A 514 -16.54 -34.51 -13.59
N ALA A 515 -16.44 -33.56 -12.67
CA ALA A 515 -17.60 -33.08 -11.92
C ALA A 515 -17.65 -31.55 -11.94
N ARG A 516 -18.79 -31.01 -12.36
CA ARG A 516 -19.00 -29.56 -12.45
C ARG A 516 -19.33 -28.97 -11.08
N LEU A 517 -18.77 -27.81 -10.79
CA LEU A 517 -19.26 -26.97 -9.70
C LEU A 517 -20.69 -26.51 -10.03
N PHE A 518 -21.57 -26.48 -9.02
CA PHE A 518 -22.99 -26.13 -9.17
C PHE A 518 -23.79 -27.00 -10.16
N ASN A 519 -23.46 -28.29 -10.24
CA ASN A 519 -24.19 -29.24 -11.08
C ASN A 519 -25.65 -29.43 -10.57
N THR A 520 -26.61 -29.19 -11.46
CA THR A 520 -28.05 -29.30 -11.16
C THR A 520 -28.49 -30.70 -10.74
N SER A 521 -27.77 -31.74 -11.16
CA SER A 521 -28.06 -33.13 -10.76
C SER A 521 -27.57 -33.48 -9.36
N THR A 522 -26.72 -32.66 -8.74
CA THR A 522 -26.15 -32.87 -7.40
C THR A 522 -26.17 -31.58 -6.57
N PRO A 523 -27.36 -31.00 -6.30
CA PRO A 523 -27.47 -29.68 -5.67
C PRO A 523 -26.94 -29.64 -4.24
N LEU A 524 -26.86 -30.79 -3.55
CA LEU A 524 -26.31 -30.87 -2.20
C LEU A 524 -24.80 -30.54 -2.17
N PHE A 525 -24.08 -30.72 -3.28
CA PHE A 525 -22.66 -30.36 -3.39
C PHE A 525 -22.42 -28.85 -3.60
N ASP A 526 -23.48 -28.05 -3.74
CA ASP A 526 -23.38 -26.60 -3.90
C ASP A 526 -22.67 -25.95 -2.71
N PHE A 527 -22.80 -26.52 -1.49
CA PHE A 527 -22.09 -26.06 -0.31
C PHE A 527 -20.56 -26.04 -0.51
N THR A 528 -19.95 -27.16 -0.92
CA THR A 528 -18.49 -27.19 -1.19
C THR A 528 -18.15 -26.38 -2.44
N SER A 529 -19.05 -26.33 -3.43
CA SER A 529 -18.86 -25.46 -4.61
C SER A 529 -18.69 -23.99 -4.21
N TRP A 530 -19.48 -23.50 -3.25
CA TRP A 530 -19.30 -22.17 -2.66
C TRP A 530 -17.96 -22.01 -1.93
N CYS A 531 -17.51 -23.04 -1.20
CA CYS A 531 -16.19 -23.03 -0.56
C CYS A 531 -15.05 -22.88 -1.59
N TYR A 532 -15.10 -23.59 -2.71
CA TYR A 532 -14.16 -23.44 -3.83
C TYR A 532 -14.16 -22.03 -4.42
N LEU A 533 -15.34 -21.40 -4.57
CA LEU A 533 -15.43 -20.02 -5.03
C LEU A 533 -14.83 -19.02 -4.04
N VAL A 534 -15.01 -19.24 -2.73
CA VAL A 534 -14.38 -18.40 -1.71
C VAL A 534 -12.85 -18.53 -1.76
N ASP A 535 -12.32 -19.74 -1.97
CA ASP A 535 -10.88 -19.93 -2.19
C ASP A 535 -10.39 -19.22 -3.45
N TRP A 536 -11.20 -19.20 -4.51
CA TRP A 536 -10.89 -18.46 -5.73
C TRP A 536 -10.87 -16.94 -5.50
N VAL A 537 -11.87 -16.39 -4.80
CA VAL A 537 -11.90 -14.95 -4.44
C VAL A 537 -10.73 -14.55 -3.54
N ARG A 538 -10.26 -15.45 -2.68
CA ARG A 538 -9.13 -15.20 -1.77
C ARG A 538 -7.77 -15.41 -2.41
N GLY A 539 -7.72 -15.85 -3.67
CA GLY A 539 -6.49 -16.23 -4.36
C GLY A 539 -5.77 -17.43 -3.71
N ILE A 540 -6.52 -18.34 -3.08
CA ILE A 540 -6.01 -19.63 -2.60
C ILE A 540 -5.99 -20.63 -3.77
N ARG A 541 -6.98 -20.54 -4.67
CA ARG A 541 -7.07 -21.36 -5.89
C ARG A 541 -7.26 -20.48 -7.10
N GLU A 542 -6.78 -20.92 -8.25
CA GLU A 542 -7.06 -20.29 -9.54
C GLU A 542 -7.89 -21.22 -10.42
N VAL A 543 -8.51 -20.63 -11.44
CA VAL A 543 -9.25 -21.36 -12.48
C VAL A 543 -8.55 -21.12 -13.81
N ALA A 544 -8.33 -22.20 -14.56
CA ALA A 544 -7.68 -22.13 -15.87
C ALA A 544 -8.43 -23.00 -16.89
N THR A 545 -8.50 -22.51 -18.12
CA THR A 545 -9.05 -23.23 -19.27
C THR A 545 -7.92 -23.84 -20.06
N PHE A 546 -7.90 -25.18 -20.15
CA PHE A 546 -7.01 -25.98 -20.98
C PHE A 546 -7.69 -26.17 -22.33
N ASP A 547 -7.25 -25.41 -23.33
CA ASP A 547 -7.79 -25.40 -24.68
C ASP A 547 -6.88 -26.18 -25.63
N GLY A 548 -7.27 -27.42 -25.93
CA GLY A 548 -6.54 -28.31 -26.84
C GLY A 548 -7.29 -28.52 -28.17
N ASP A 549 -6.60 -29.05 -29.19
CA ASP A 549 -7.14 -29.22 -30.55
C ASP A 549 -8.50 -29.95 -30.63
N VAL A 550 -8.83 -30.82 -29.67
CA VAL A 550 -10.09 -31.59 -29.66
C VAL A 550 -11.19 -30.92 -28.83
N THR A 551 -10.88 -30.51 -27.60
CA THR A 551 -11.84 -29.89 -26.68
C THR A 551 -11.15 -28.96 -25.69
N ALA A 552 -11.95 -28.17 -24.98
CA ALA A 552 -11.50 -27.32 -23.89
C ALA A 552 -12.07 -27.79 -22.55
N ILE A 553 -11.26 -27.73 -21.49
CA ILE A 553 -11.67 -28.05 -20.12
C ILE A 553 -11.29 -26.89 -19.21
N THR A 554 -12.26 -26.35 -18.48
CA THR A 554 -12.02 -25.33 -17.44
C THR A 554 -11.96 -26.02 -16.08
N ALA A 555 -10.79 -25.99 -15.44
CA ALA A 555 -10.54 -26.67 -14.18
C ALA A 555 -10.07 -25.72 -13.10
N ILE A 556 -10.32 -26.09 -11.83
CA ILE A 556 -9.82 -25.37 -10.65
C ILE A 556 -8.53 -26.01 -10.13
N SER A 557 -7.59 -25.19 -9.66
CA SER A 557 -6.32 -25.63 -9.11
C SER A 557 -6.46 -26.22 -7.71
N THR A 558 -5.44 -26.95 -7.26
CA THR A 558 -5.25 -27.29 -5.84
C THR A 558 -4.92 -26.01 -5.04
N PRO A 559 -5.00 -25.97 -3.68
CA PRO A 559 -4.63 -24.79 -2.91
C PRO A 559 -3.17 -24.41 -3.13
N SER A 560 -2.93 -23.15 -3.46
CA SER A 560 -1.60 -22.57 -3.50
C SER A 560 -1.18 -22.13 -2.10
N THR A 561 0.04 -22.49 -1.71
CA THR A 561 0.62 -21.99 -0.46
C THR A 561 0.82 -20.48 -0.55
N PRO A 562 0.36 -19.71 0.45
CA PRO A 562 0.55 -18.27 0.45
C PRO A 562 2.00 -17.90 0.70
N THR A 563 2.40 -16.74 0.20
CA THR A 563 3.71 -16.14 0.50
C THR A 563 3.64 -15.51 1.88
N GLN A 564 4.59 -15.86 2.75
CA GLN A 564 4.71 -15.28 4.09
C GLN A 564 5.84 -14.26 4.13
N ALA A 565 5.58 -13.10 4.72
CA ALA A 565 6.56 -12.03 4.93
C ALA A 565 6.31 -11.36 6.28
N THR A 566 7.28 -10.59 6.78
CA THR A 566 7.11 -9.77 8.00
C THR A 566 7.34 -8.30 7.67
N ALA A 567 6.63 -7.43 8.38
CA ALA A 567 6.83 -5.99 8.23
C ALA A 567 8.27 -5.61 8.63
N ASN A 568 8.93 -4.80 7.80
CA ASN A 568 10.32 -4.40 8.04
C ASN A 568 10.37 -3.12 8.90
N PRO A 569 11.02 -3.16 10.09
CA PRO A 569 11.12 -1.99 10.96
C PRO A 569 12.04 -0.88 10.43
N LEU A 570 12.93 -1.19 9.48
CA LEU A 570 13.82 -0.21 8.86
C LEU A 570 13.10 0.70 7.87
N GLU A 571 11.86 0.36 7.49
CA GLU A 571 11.03 1.20 6.62
C GLU A 571 10.38 2.37 7.36
N ILE A 572 10.41 2.39 8.71
CA ILE A 572 9.86 3.50 9.50
C ILE A 572 10.92 4.59 9.63
N PRO A 573 10.79 5.73 8.94
CA PRO A 573 11.74 6.84 9.04
C PRO A 573 11.63 7.50 10.42
N ARG A 574 12.78 7.80 11.04
CA ARG A 574 12.87 8.42 12.37
C ARG A 574 13.83 9.61 12.44
N ASN A 575 14.51 9.92 11.34
CA ASN A 575 15.62 10.86 11.34
C ASN A 575 15.12 12.27 11.67
N VAL A 576 14.09 12.74 10.97
CA VAL A 576 13.57 14.10 11.15
C VAL A 576 12.94 14.25 12.54
N ALA A 577 12.14 13.29 12.98
CA ALA A 577 11.52 13.30 14.29
C ALA A 577 12.54 13.28 15.43
N PHE A 578 13.64 12.54 15.28
CA PHE A 578 14.73 12.50 16.26
C PHE A 578 15.41 13.87 16.40
N TYR A 579 15.79 14.50 15.28
CA TYR A 579 16.41 15.83 15.30
C TYR A 579 15.48 16.89 15.89
N LEU A 580 14.22 16.93 15.47
CA LEU A 580 13.25 17.92 15.94
C LEU A 580 12.94 17.74 17.43
N ARG A 581 12.84 16.49 17.90
CA ARG A 581 12.71 16.21 19.34
C ARG A 581 13.92 16.73 20.12
N GLY A 582 15.13 16.52 19.60
CA GLY A 582 16.36 17.03 20.20
C GLY A 582 16.35 18.55 20.34
N VAL A 583 15.93 19.27 19.28
CA VAL A 583 15.81 20.73 19.30
C VAL A 583 14.76 21.20 20.32
N VAL A 584 13.59 20.58 20.35
CA VAL A 584 12.53 20.95 21.30
C VAL A 584 12.98 20.71 22.75
N LEU A 585 13.69 19.61 23.02
CA LEU A 585 14.29 19.35 24.33
C LEU A 585 15.35 20.41 24.68
N TYR A 586 16.25 20.73 23.75
CA TYR A 586 17.26 21.77 23.94
C TYR A 586 16.63 23.13 24.30
N VAL A 587 15.63 23.57 23.53
CA VAL A 587 14.89 24.81 23.80
C VAL A 587 14.27 24.79 25.20
N THR A 588 13.63 23.69 25.58
CA THR A 588 13.01 23.55 26.92
C THR A 588 14.06 23.60 28.04
N VAL A 589 15.20 22.91 27.88
CA VAL A 589 16.27 22.86 28.88
C VAL A 589 16.91 24.24 29.07
N VAL A 590 17.22 24.95 27.97
CA VAL A 590 17.78 26.30 28.03
C VAL A 590 16.80 27.26 28.70
N LEU A 591 15.53 27.28 28.28
CA LEU A 591 14.53 28.16 28.91
C LEU A 591 14.30 27.82 30.38
N GLY A 592 14.31 26.53 30.74
CA GLY A 592 14.27 26.09 32.13
C GLY A 592 15.46 26.63 32.94
N GLY A 593 16.68 26.54 32.40
CA GLY A 593 17.88 27.09 33.02
C GLY A 593 17.82 28.62 33.18
N VAL A 594 17.38 29.34 32.15
CA VAL A 594 17.19 30.79 32.22
C VAL A 594 16.12 31.16 33.26
N ALA A 595 15.01 30.43 33.31
CA ALA A 595 13.97 30.63 34.34
C ALA A 595 14.50 30.37 35.76
N SER A 596 15.36 29.35 35.95
CA SER A 596 16.06 29.13 37.22
C SER A 596 16.94 30.31 37.60
N PHE A 597 17.72 30.86 36.66
CA PHE A 597 18.52 32.06 36.91
C PHE A 597 17.64 33.27 37.25
N VAL A 598 16.59 33.55 36.48
CA VAL A 598 15.63 34.63 36.77
C VAL A 598 15.06 34.49 38.19
N SER A 599 14.72 33.27 38.61
CA SER A 599 14.21 32.98 39.96
C SER A 599 15.28 33.25 41.03
N LEU A 600 16.52 32.80 40.83
CA LEU A 600 17.63 33.06 41.75
C LEU A 600 17.92 34.56 41.90
N TYR A 601 17.94 35.31 40.81
CA TYR A 601 18.14 36.77 40.84
C TYR A 601 16.97 37.51 41.49
N THR A 602 15.74 37.01 41.33
CA THR A 602 14.55 37.54 42.01
C THR A 602 14.67 37.36 43.53
N ILE A 603 15.09 36.18 43.99
CA ILE A 603 15.33 35.89 45.41
C ILE A 603 16.50 36.73 45.95
N ALA A 604 17.63 36.77 45.23
CA ALA A 604 18.81 37.52 45.62
C ALA A 604 18.56 39.04 45.70
N SER A 605 17.64 39.55 44.87
CA SER A 605 17.20 40.95 44.88
C SER A 605 16.02 41.20 45.83
N ARG A 606 15.68 40.24 46.70
CA ARG A 606 14.60 40.32 47.71
C ARG A 606 13.22 40.65 47.11
N GLY A 607 12.96 40.21 45.88
CA GLY A 607 11.71 40.49 45.16
C GLY A 607 11.59 41.90 44.58
N LEU A 608 12.65 42.72 44.65
CA LEU A 608 12.72 44.04 44.02
C LEU A 608 12.98 43.90 42.52
N VAL A 609 11.97 43.42 41.78
CA VAL A 609 12.02 43.19 40.32
C VAL A 609 10.74 43.68 39.65
N GLU A 610 10.79 43.98 38.34
CA GLU A 610 9.59 44.33 37.57
C GLU A 610 8.78 43.07 37.24
N GLY A 611 7.72 42.82 38.02
CA GLY A 611 6.86 41.65 37.83
C GLY A 611 6.22 41.58 36.44
N LEU A 612 5.89 42.72 35.83
CA LEU A 612 5.29 42.75 34.49
C LEU A 612 6.24 42.21 33.40
N ASN A 613 7.56 42.38 33.58
CA ASN A 613 8.55 41.86 32.63
C ASN A 613 8.61 40.33 32.64
N MET A 614 8.21 39.68 33.74
CA MET A 614 8.20 38.22 33.82
C MET A 614 7.14 37.60 32.91
N PHE A 615 6.04 38.31 32.61
CA PHE A 615 5.01 37.82 31.68
C PHE A 615 5.45 37.82 30.21
N VAL A 616 6.54 38.52 29.87
CA VAL A 616 7.14 38.49 28.52
C VAL A 616 8.36 37.57 28.44
N PHE A 617 8.57 36.70 29.44
CA PHE A 617 9.70 35.77 29.52
C PHE A 617 9.92 35.00 28.20
N ASN A 618 8.91 34.27 27.71
CA ASN A 618 9.03 33.47 26.48
C ASN A 618 9.41 34.33 25.27
N ARG A 619 8.86 35.54 25.18
CA ARG A 619 9.09 36.47 24.06
C ARG A 619 10.50 37.04 24.05
N VAL A 620 11.06 37.34 25.22
CA VAL A 620 12.38 37.97 25.35
C VAL A 620 13.47 36.92 25.49
N ALA A 621 13.38 36.07 26.52
CA ALA A 621 14.37 35.04 26.79
C ALA A 621 14.50 34.06 25.62
N GLY A 622 13.39 33.68 24.98
CA GLY A 622 13.41 32.84 23.80
C GLY A 622 14.26 33.43 22.67
N GLN A 623 14.05 34.70 22.31
CA GLN A 623 14.78 35.31 21.20
C GLN A 623 16.26 35.51 21.53
N VAL A 624 16.57 35.89 22.78
CA VAL A 624 17.93 36.21 23.20
C VAL A 624 18.80 34.96 23.38
N TRP A 625 18.27 33.92 24.02
CA TRP A 625 19.05 32.74 24.41
C TRP A 625 19.07 31.63 23.37
N LEU A 626 18.11 31.60 22.45
CA LEU A 626 17.97 30.54 21.44
C LEU A 626 18.03 31.06 20.01
N GLY A 627 17.51 32.26 19.78
CA GLY A 627 17.40 32.85 18.45
C GLY A 627 16.22 32.32 17.62
N ARG A 628 15.90 33.07 16.56
CA ARG A 628 14.72 32.84 15.70
C ARG A 628 14.64 31.43 15.09
N PRO A 629 15.71 30.82 14.54
CA PRO A 629 15.60 29.53 13.85
C PRO A 629 15.11 28.38 14.74
N LEU A 630 15.60 28.29 15.99
CA LEU A 630 15.20 27.22 16.91
C LEU A 630 13.76 27.42 17.42
N LEU A 631 13.34 28.67 17.61
CA LEU A 631 11.95 28.98 17.96
C LEU A 631 10.99 28.72 16.81
N LEU A 632 11.38 29.04 15.58
CA LEU A 632 10.60 28.73 14.38
C LEU A 632 10.40 27.21 14.27
N LEU A 633 11.48 26.45 14.42
CA LEU A 633 11.45 24.99 14.37
C LEU A 633 10.53 24.43 15.47
N ARG A 634 10.60 24.97 16.70
CA ARG A 634 9.67 24.60 17.78
C ARG A 634 8.21 24.90 17.41
N ALA A 635 7.92 26.07 16.85
CA ALA A 635 6.57 26.42 16.41
C ALA A 635 6.07 25.46 15.31
N VAL A 636 6.93 25.13 14.35
CA VAL A 636 6.63 24.20 13.24
C VAL A 636 6.27 22.82 13.77
N THR A 637 6.98 22.30 14.78
CA THR A 637 6.63 21.00 15.38
C THR A 637 5.25 20.99 16.02
N ALA A 638 4.83 22.11 16.61
CA ALA A 638 3.49 22.27 17.18
C ALA A 638 2.41 22.35 16.08
N ILE A 639 2.67 23.11 15.01
CA ILE A 639 1.77 23.19 13.84
C ILE A 639 1.57 21.81 13.22
N TRP A 640 2.62 21.01 13.09
CA TRP A 640 2.53 19.64 12.56
C TRP A 640 1.70 18.74 13.47
N LEU A 641 1.90 18.82 14.78
CA LEU A 641 1.11 18.06 15.75
C LEU A 641 -0.38 18.43 15.69
N LEU A 642 -0.71 19.71 15.55
CA LEU A 642 -2.10 20.20 15.38
C LEU A 642 -2.69 19.84 13.99
N SER A 643 -1.85 19.47 13.03
CA SER A 643 -2.26 19.12 11.66
C SER A 643 -2.25 17.61 11.40
N THR A 644 -1.98 16.79 12.41
CA THR A 644 -1.88 15.32 12.31
C THR A 644 -2.96 14.65 13.15
N ALA A 645 -3.69 13.70 12.57
CA ALA A 645 -4.69 12.90 13.25
C ALA A 645 -4.05 11.80 14.11
N THR A 646 -4.74 11.38 15.15
CA THR A 646 -4.28 10.32 16.06
C THR A 646 -5.14 9.07 15.89
N LEU A 647 -4.51 8.00 15.41
CA LEU A 647 -5.11 6.66 15.32
C LEU A 647 -4.40 5.71 16.27
N GLU A 648 -5.13 4.93 17.04
CA GLU A 648 -4.57 3.85 17.86
C GLU A 648 -5.10 2.51 17.38
N LEU A 649 -4.20 1.54 17.22
CA LEU A 649 -4.60 0.16 17.00
C LEU A 649 -5.02 -0.41 18.35
N ARG A 650 -6.30 -0.78 18.48
CA ARG A 650 -6.88 -1.35 19.70
C ARG A 650 -7.46 -2.72 19.40
N GLN A 651 -7.39 -3.60 20.40
CA GLN A 651 -8.14 -4.83 20.38
C GLN A 651 -9.61 -4.52 20.66
N VAL A 652 -10.50 -5.23 19.97
CA VAL A 652 -11.93 -5.19 20.27
C VAL A 652 -12.15 -5.90 21.61
N ASP A 653 -13.08 -5.39 22.41
CA ASP A 653 -13.50 -6.03 23.65
C ASP A 653 -13.87 -7.50 23.38
N GLY A 654 -13.25 -8.44 24.10
CA GLY A 654 -13.35 -9.89 23.85
C GLY A 654 -12.11 -10.51 23.21
N GLY A 655 -11.17 -9.70 22.69
CA GLY A 655 -9.84 -10.17 22.29
C GLY A 655 -9.83 -11.06 21.04
N VAL A 656 -10.81 -10.90 20.15
CA VAL A 656 -10.95 -11.74 18.93
C VAL A 656 -10.53 -11.00 17.66
N ALA A 657 -10.43 -9.67 17.75
CA ALA A 657 -10.10 -8.84 16.60
C ALA A 657 -9.36 -7.55 17.02
N ALA A 658 -8.75 -6.87 16.05
CA ALA A 658 -8.09 -5.59 16.22
C ALA A 658 -8.52 -4.59 15.14
N ARG A 659 -8.57 -3.30 15.50
CA ARG A 659 -8.95 -2.23 14.58
C ARG A 659 -8.29 -0.91 14.95
N PHE A 660 -8.17 -0.01 13.98
CA PHE A 660 -7.88 1.37 14.30
C PHE A 660 -9.09 2.06 14.94
N VAL A 661 -8.82 2.92 15.90
CA VAL A 661 -9.80 3.80 16.52
C VAL A 661 -9.22 5.21 16.50
N ALA A 662 -9.99 6.18 16.00
CA ALA A 662 -9.67 7.57 16.17
C ALA A 662 -9.77 7.92 17.66
N THR A 663 -8.67 8.36 18.26
CA THR A 663 -8.68 8.77 19.66
C THR A 663 -9.33 10.15 19.81
N SER A 664 -10.10 10.33 20.88
CA SER A 664 -10.64 11.65 21.21
C SER A 664 -9.48 12.63 21.40
N THR A 665 -9.60 13.80 20.76
CA THR A 665 -8.56 14.81 20.81
C THR A 665 -8.42 15.28 22.25
N ASN A 666 -7.32 14.93 22.92
CA ASN A 666 -7.09 15.35 24.29
C ASN A 666 -6.99 16.88 24.33
N LEU A 667 -8.00 17.53 24.93
CA LEU A 667 -8.11 18.99 24.96
C LEU A 667 -6.88 19.65 25.59
N PHE A 668 -6.28 19.02 26.61
CA PHE A 668 -5.05 19.52 27.23
C PHE A 668 -3.87 19.51 26.24
N THR A 669 -3.77 18.47 25.41
CA THR A 669 -2.74 18.39 24.36
C THR A 669 -2.96 19.46 23.28
N VAL A 670 -4.20 19.70 22.86
CA VAL A 670 -4.53 20.76 21.89
C VAL A 670 -4.25 22.15 22.46
N TRP A 671 -4.60 22.36 23.74
CA TRP A 671 -4.39 23.61 24.45
C TRP A 671 -2.90 23.95 24.58
N THR A 672 -2.10 22.98 25.02
CA THR A 672 -0.63 23.12 25.13
C THR A 672 0.03 23.28 23.76
N ALA A 673 -0.35 22.48 22.76
CA ALA A 673 0.21 22.58 21.40
C ALA A 673 -0.16 23.90 20.70
N SER A 674 -1.37 24.42 20.94
CA SER A 674 -1.75 25.77 20.49
C SER A 674 -0.88 26.84 21.16
N GLY A 675 -0.50 26.63 22.43
CA GLY A 675 0.46 27.48 23.14
C GLY A 675 1.84 27.46 22.46
N GLU A 676 2.32 26.28 22.12
CA GLU A 676 3.62 26.10 21.42
C GLU A 676 3.60 26.70 20.00
N LEU A 677 2.45 26.74 19.32
CA LEU A 677 2.34 27.43 18.03
C LEU A 677 2.65 28.94 18.16
N THR A 678 2.43 29.56 19.32
CA THR A 678 2.68 31.00 19.52
C THR A 678 4.16 31.39 19.42
N TRP A 679 5.09 30.44 19.45
CA TRP A 679 6.50 30.72 19.12
C TRP A 679 6.65 31.35 17.72
N LEU A 680 5.78 30.99 16.76
CA LEU A 680 5.74 31.63 15.44
C LEU A 680 5.35 33.11 15.53
N VAL A 681 4.39 33.45 16.40
CA VAL A 681 4.01 34.84 16.67
C VAL A 681 5.19 35.63 17.23
N TYR A 682 5.99 35.03 18.11
CA TYR A 682 7.18 35.70 18.65
C TYR A 682 8.24 35.94 17.57
N VAL A 683 8.47 34.98 16.68
CA VAL A 683 9.42 35.12 15.55
C VAL A 683 8.96 36.20 14.57
N ILE A 684 7.67 36.22 14.20
CA ILE A 684 7.10 37.24 13.31
C ILE A 684 7.25 38.63 13.95
N ASN A 685 6.79 38.77 15.20
CA ASN A 685 6.84 40.04 15.90
C ASN A 685 8.27 40.58 16.06
N ASP A 686 9.23 39.70 16.35
CA ASP A 686 10.63 40.09 16.47
C ASP A 686 11.24 40.47 15.11
N THR A 687 10.91 39.73 14.05
CA THR A 687 11.40 40.00 12.69
C THR A 687 10.90 41.35 12.17
N PHE A 688 9.62 41.67 12.41
CA PHE A 688 9.02 42.94 11.98
C PHE A 688 9.16 44.07 13.00
N SER A 689 9.84 43.85 14.13
CA SER A 689 10.02 44.86 15.19
C SER A 689 10.74 46.12 14.71
N LEU A 690 11.59 46.01 13.68
CA LEU A 690 12.27 47.13 13.03
C LEU A 690 11.28 48.13 12.39
N PHE A 691 10.15 47.61 11.89
CA PHE A 691 9.09 48.40 11.25
C PHE A 691 8.01 48.81 12.25
N THR A 692 7.62 47.91 13.16
CA THR A 692 6.50 48.16 14.08
C THR A 692 6.92 48.97 15.32
N GLN A 693 8.20 48.95 15.70
CA GLN A 693 8.81 49.77 16.76
C GLN A 693 7.94 49.85 18.03
N SER A 694 7.51 51.05 18.42
CA SER A 694 6.71 51.31 19.63
C SER A 694 5.33 50.64 19.62
N TYR A 695 4.80 50.26 18.45
CA TYR A 695 3.53 49.54 18.36
C TYR A 695 3.65 48.10 18.87
N LEU A 696 4.85 47.50 18.81
CA LEU A 696 5.09 46.12 19.23
C LEU A 696 4.56 45.85 20.64
N ALA A 697 4.83 46.76 21.59
CA ALA A 697 4.37 46.63 22.97
C ALA A 697 2.84 46.51 23.12
N ARG A 698 2.08 47.11 22.19
CA ARG A 698 0.60 47.18 22.26
C ARG A 698 -0.08 45.97 21.65
N TYR A 699 0.38 45.50 20.49
CA TYR A 699 -0.26 44.42 19.75
C TYR A 699 0.36 43.03 20.01
N ALA A 700 1.57 42.97 20.60
CA ALA A 700 2.28 41.73 20.91
C ALA A 700 1.43 40.71 21.68
N PHE A 701 0.89 41.09 22.83
CA PHE A 701 0.08 40.20 23.66
C PHE A 701 -1.24 39.83 22.98
N LYS A 702 -1.89 40.80 22.32
CA LYS A 702 -3.15 40.63 21.60
C LYS A 702 -3.02 39.62 20.46
N SER A 703 -1.97 39.73 19.65
CA SER A 703 -1.68 38.78 18.57
C SER A 703 -1.40 37.37 19.09
N SER A 704 -0.61 37.20 20.16
CA SER A 704 -0.36 35.88 20.76
C SER A 704 -1.64 35.25 21.31
N LEU A 705 -2.45 36.01 22.05
CA LEU A 705 -3.71 35.53 22.61
C LEU A 705 -4.71 35.16 21.50
N LEU A 706 -4.84 36.03 20.49
CA LEU A 706 -5.75 35.79 19.37
C LEU A 706 -5.37 34.53 18.59
N VAL A 707 -4.09 34.37 18.22
CA VAL A 707 -3.62 33.19 17.50
C VAL A 707 -3.83 31.93 18.32
N TRP A 708 -3.49 31.97 19.61
CA TRP A 708 -3.69 30.85 20.51
C TRP A 708 -5.15 30.43 20.63
N THR A 709 -6.06 31.39 20.82
CA THR A 709 -7.50 31.13 20.90
C THR A 709 -8.04 30.60 19.57
N LEU A 710 -7.68 31.21 18.44
CA LEU A 710 -8.13 30.78 17.12
C LEU A 710 -7.62 29.37 16.78
N SER A 711 -6.34 29.08 17.02
CA SER A 711 -5.78 27.75 16.74
C SER A 711 -6.37 26.69 17.66
N PHE A 712 -6.63 27.02 18.93
CA PHE A 712 -7.29 26.11 19.87
C PHE A 712 -8.73 25.81 19.43
N LEU A 713 -9.54 26.85 19.19
CA LEU A 713 -10.94 26.68 18.77
C LEU A 713 -11.05 25.94 17.44
N TRP A 714 -10.17 26.24 16.47
CA TRP A 714 -10.15 25.52 15.20
C TRP A 714 -9.90 24.02 15.40
N ASN A 715 -8.91 23.64 16.20
CA ASN A 715 -8.61 22.22 16.43
C ASN A 715 -9.66 21.49 17.28
N VAL A 716 -10.41 22.22 18.12
CA VAL A 716 -11.55 21.64 18.86
C VAL A 716 -12.77 21.45 17.96
N TRP A 717 -13.09 22.43 17.10
CA TRP A 717 -14.30 22.40 16.27
C TRP A 717 -14.14 21.54 15.02
N GLN A 718 -12.93 21.56 14.46
CA GLN A 718 -12.58 20.79 13.27
C GLN A 718 -11.24 20.10 13.56
N PRO A 719 -11.21 18.97 14.28
CA PRO A 719 -9.98 18.24 14.52
C PRO A 719 -9.39 17.68 13.21
N PRO A 720 -8.07 17.43 13.15
CA PRO A 720 -7.46 16.78 11.98
C PRO A 720 -8.08 15.40 11.77
N ARG A 721 -8.43 15.09 10.52
CA ARG A 721 -9.00 13.81 10.11
C ARG A 721 -7.96 13.01 9.33
N HIS A 722 -8.03 11.69 9.47
CA HIS A 722 -7.28 10.77 8.63
C HIS A 722 -8.16 10.34 7.45
N ALA A 723 -7.53 9.94 6.36
CA ALA A 723 -8.21 9.34 5.22
C ALA A 723 -7.28 8.32 4.57
N VAL A 724 -7.85 7.30 3.94
CA VAL A 724 -7.10 6.40 3.07
C VAL A 724 -7.66 6.48 1.68
N SER A 725 -6.82 6.85 0.73
CA SER A 725 -7.11 6.75 -0.68
C SER A 725 -6.60 5.40 -1.18
N LEU A 726 -7.52 4.49 -1.45
CA LEU A 726 -7.24 3.15 -1.95
C LEU A 726 -7.46 3.14 -3.47
N GLY A 727 -6.38 2.92 -4.21
CA GLY A 727 -6.37 2.94 -5.67
C GLY A 727 -5.11 2.25 -6.18
N ARG A 728 -5.28 1.17 -6.95
CA ARG A 728 -4.17 0.39 -7.46
C ARG A 728 -3.70 0.96 -8.80
N SER A 729 -2.47 1.44 -8.84
CA SER A 729 -1.78 1.81 -10.07
C SER A 729 -0.59 0.88 -10.26
N CYS A 730 -0.60 0.08 -11.32
CA CYS A 730 0.44 -0.89 -11.63
C CYS A 730 1.06 -0.65 -13.00
N THR A 731 2.35 -0.92 -13.09
CA THR A 731 3.12 -0.94 -14.33
C THR A 731 3.90 -2.25 -14.41
N LEU A 732 4.13 -2.77 -15.61
CA LEU A 732 4.97 -3.94 -15.81
C LEU A 732 6.43 -3.47 -15.93
N ASP A 733 7.33 -4.04 -15.15
CA ASP A 733 8.77 -3.81 -15.32
C ASP A 733 9.31 -4.71 -16.44
N ALA A 734 8.84 -5.96 -16.44
CA ALA A 734 9.01 -6.91 -17.54
C ALA A 734 7.68 -7.65 -17.77
N VAL A 735 7.19 -7.63 -19.00
CA VAL A 735 5.92 -8.27 -19.38
C VAL A 735 6.01 -9.77 -19.07
N ASP A 736 4.98 -10.30 -18.39
CA ASP A 736 4.92 -11.72 -18.01
C ASP A 736 6.11 -12.20 -17.14
N PHE A 737 6.71 -11.29 -16.34
CA PHE A 737 7.81 -11.62 -15.43
C PHE A 737 7.86 -10.80 -14.13
N GLN A 738 7.70 -9.47 -14.18
CA GLN A 738 7.80 -8.60 -12.99
C GLN A 738 6.80 -7.43 -13.05
N THR A 739 6.03 -7.24 -11.98
CA THR A 739 5.04 -6.16 -11.83
C THR A 739 5.41 -5.20 -10.70
N VAL A 740 5.18 -3.90 -10.88
CA VAL A 740 5.38 -2.87 -9.85
C VAL A 740 4.07 -2.12 -9.64
N CYS A 741 3.63 -1.98 -8.39
CA CYS A 741 2.35 -1.41 -8.03
C CYS A 741 2.45 -0.41 -6.87
N VAL A 742 1.59 0.61 -6.90
CA VAL A 742 1.28 1.48 -5.77
C VAL A 742 -0.20 1.33 -5.47
N SER A 743 -0.54 0.92 -4.25
CA SER A 743 -1.92 0.52 -3.89
C SER A 743 -2.74 1.63 -3.24
N GLY A 744 -2.11 2.70 -2.75
CA GLY A 744 -2.81 3.80 -2.10
C GLY A 744 -1.95 4.62 -1.14
N VAL A 745 -2.60 5.60 -0.52
CA VAL A 745 -1.99 6.54 0.42
C VAL A 745 -2.84 6.61 1.68
N VAL A 746 -2.19 6.45 2.84
CA VAL A 746 -2.76 6.68 4.15
C VAL A 746 -2.39 8.11 4.57
N GLN A 747 -3.34 9.01 4.42
CA GLN A 747 -3.20 10.40 4.84
C GLN A 747 -3.49 10.51 6.34
N ILE A 748 -2.43 10.71 7.13
CA ILE A 748 -2.55 10.93 8.59
C ILE A 748 -2.49 12.43 8.94
N GLY A 749 -1.88 13.25 8.08
CA GLY A 749 -1.79 14.70 8.27
C GLY A 749 -2.31 15.52 7.09
N SER A 750 -2.51 16.82 7.31
CA SER A 750 -3.03 17.73 6.28
C SER A 750 -2.12 18.94 6.06
N ALA A 751 -1.51 19.03 4.87
CA ALA A 751 -0.74 20.19 4.44
C ALA A 751 -1.59 21.46 4.38
N GLN A 752 -2.86 21.34 4.00
CA GLN A 752 -3.79 22.46 3.98
C GLN A 752 -4.00 23.07 5.37
N ARG A 753 -4.06 22.24 6.43
CA ARG A 753 -4.13 22.73 7.81
C ARG A 753 -2.84 23.39 8.26
N VAL A 754 -1.67 22.85 7.88
CA VAL A 754 -0.38 23.49 8.17
C VAL A 754 -0.33 24.90 7.58
N VAL A 755 -0.65 25.02 6.28
CA VAL A 755 -0.71 26.33 5.60
C VAL A 755 -1.76 27.23 6.27
N GLY A 756 -2.93 26.69 6.58
CA GLY A 756 -4.00 27.42 7.25
C GLY A 756 -3.59 27.99 8.60
N LEU A 757 -2.92 27.21 9.46
CA LEU A 757 -2.43 27.67 10.77
C LEU A 757 -1.36 28.75 10.63
N VAL A 758 -0.47 28.65 9.64
CA VAL A 758 0.52 29.70 9.34
C VAL A 758 -0.18 30.97 8.87
N VAL A 759 -1.15 30.86 7.95
CA VAL A 759 -1.93 32.01 7.43
C VAL A 759 -2.69 32.69 8.56
N VAL A 760 -3.41 31.94 9.40
CA VAL A 760 -4.11 32.49 10.59
C VAL A 760 -3.13 33.23 11.50
N THR A 761 -1.93 32.68 11.71
CA THR A 761 -0.90 33.33 12.53
C THR A 761 -0.45 34.67 11.94
N CYS A 762 -0.12 34.70 10.65
CA CYS A 762 0.31 35.91 9.97
C CYS A 762 -0.81 36.97 9.92
N VAL A 763 -2.02 36.58 9.54
CA VAL A 763 -3.18 37.49 9.43
C VAL A 763 -3.54 38.07 10.80
N ALA A 764 -3.55 37.27 11.86
CA ALA A 764 -3.82 37.76 13.21
C ALA A 764 -2.76 38.76 13.70
N CYS A 765 -1.47 38.52 13.38
CA CYS A 765 -0.40 39.48 13.69
C CYS A 765 -0.62 40.81 12.96
N VAL A 766 -0.91 40.77 11.66
CA VAL A 766 -1.15 41.97 10.84
C VAL A 766 -2.42 42.70 11.28
N ALA A 767 -3.52 41.99 11.53
CA ALA A 767 -4.78 42.59 11.96
C ALA A 767 -4.65 43.30 13.31
N CYS A 768 -3.97 42.67 14.28
CA CYS A 768 -3.69 43.30 15.57
C CYS A 768 -2.79 44.54 15.43
N PHE A 769 -1.79 44.50 14.54
CA PHE A 769 -0.95 45.67 14.25
C PHE A 769 -1.76 46.81 13.60
N VAL A 770 -2.50 46.52 12.54
CA VAL A 770 -3.34 47.50 11.82
C VAL A 770 -4.40 48.09 12.74
N PHE A 771 -5.01 47.29 13.62
CA PHE A 771 -5.95 47.78 14.62
C PHE A 771 -5.32 48.83 15.54
N GLU A 772 -4.10 48.60 16.03
CA GLU A 772 -3.37 49.58 16.86
C GLU A 772 -2.93 50.82 16.07
N VAL A 773 -2.64 50.68 14.77
CA VAL A 773 -2.33 51.81 13.89
C VAL A 773 -3.58 52.67 13.64
N ILE A 774 -4.74 52.06 13.35
CA ILE A 774 -6.01 52.74 13.07
C ILE A 774 -6.58 53.41 14.32
N ARG A 775 -6.50 52.77 15.49
CA ARG A 775 -6.86 53.39 16.78
C ARG A 775 -6.01 54.64 17.06
N GLY A 776 -4.89 54.78 16.33
CA GLY A 776 -3.96 55.88 16.43
C GLY A 776 -3.26 55.91 17.79
N PRO A 777 -2.40 56.91 18.04
CA PRO A 777 -1.87 57.19 19.36
C PRO A 777 -2.93 57.67 20.40
N GLY A 778 -4.23 57.46 20.16
CA GLY A 778 -5.34 58.15 20.82
C GLY A 778 -5.78 57.63 22.18
N ASN A 779 -5.63 58.49 23.19
CA ASN A 779 -6.36 58.64 24.47
C ASN A 779 -6.32 57.61 25.61
N ASP A 780 -5.89 56.36 25.44
CA ASP A 780 -5.70 55.45 26.60
C ASP A 780 -4.33 55.62 27.31
N GLY A 781 -3.63 56.71 26.99
CA GLY A 781 -2.22 56.92 27.29
C GLY A 781 -1.88 58.28 27.91
N LYS A 782 -2.74 58.87 28.75
CA LYS A 782 -2.27 59.96 29.65
C LYS A 782 -1.16 59.51 30.62
N SER A 783 -0.80 58.22 30.64
CA SER A 783 0.23 57.66 31.51
C SER A 783 1.43 57.00 30.79
N THR A 784 1.40 56.76 29.48
CA THR A 784 2.50 56.05 28.78
C THR A 784 2.92 56.66 27.45
N ALA A 785 2.07 57.42 26.77
CA ALA A 785 2.45 58.13 25.54
C ALA A 785 3.34 59.36 25.81
N LYS A 786 3.20 59.99 26.98
CA LYS A 786 4.09 61.10 27.41
C LYS A 786 5.53 60.68 27.72
N VAL A 787 5.89 59.40 27.66
CA VAL A 787 7.29 58.93 27.88
C VAL A 787 7.97 58.56 26.56
N ALA A 788 7.20 58.32 25.48
CA ALA A 788 7.79 58.20 24.13
C ALA A 788 7.89 59.56 23.42
N SER A 789 7.13 60.57 23.85
CA SER A 789 7.09 61.90 23.19
C SER A 789 7.64 63.07 24.00
N VAL A 790 8.28 62.83 25.15
CA VAL A 790 8.98 63.88 25.93
C VAL A 790 10.52 63.77 25.78
N GLY A 791 10.97 63.10 24.72
CA GLY A 791 12.40 62.99 24.36
C GLY A 791 12.75 63.28 22.91
N HIS A 792 11.81 63.73 22.06
CA HIS A 792 12.08 64.00 20.64
C HIS A 792 12.01 65.46 20.21
N GLN A 793 11.85 66.40 21.14
CA GLN A 793 12.03 67.82 20.86
C GLN A 793 12.90 68.45 21.94
N GLY A 794 14.22 68.49 21.68
CA GLY A 794 15.10 69.45 22.33
C GLY A 794 16.15 68.90 23.29
N VAL A 795 16.84 67.79 23.00
CA VAL A 795 18.23 67.56 23.46
C VAL A 795 18.95 66.75 22.37
N GLY A 796 20.17 67.15 22.02
CA GLY A 796 20.95 66.58 20.92
C GLY A 796 21.21 65.08 21.03
N ASP A 797 21.39 64.47 19.85
CA ASP A 797 21.92 63.14 19.55
C ASP A 797 22.59 62.40 20.73
N GLY A 798 21.87 61.47 21.36
CA GLY A 798 22.43 60.62 22.43
C GLY A 798 21.44 59.78 23.23
N GLY A 799 20.21 59.55 22.76
CA GLY A 799 19.18 58.77 23.46
C GLY A 799 18.81 57.44 22.80
N GLY A 800 19.75 56.79 22.09
CA GLY A 800 19.58 55.44 21.57
C GLY A 800 19.33 54.43 22.70
N ALA A 801 18.41 53.50 22.47
CA ALA A 801 18.23 52.32 23.31
C ALA A 801 19.60 51.66 23.52
N SER A 802 19.99 51.40 24.78
CA SER A 802 21.29 50.79 25.10
C SER A 802 21.52 49.54 24.25
N ALA A 803 22.71 49.42 23.66
CA ALA A 803 23.11 48.28 22.82
C ALA A 803 23.07 46.93 23.57
N LEU A 804 22.99 46.97 24.91
CA LEU A 804 22.79 45.81 25.77
C LEU A 804 21.40 45.17 25.64
N LEU A 805 20.39 45.90 25.12
CA LEU A 805 19.03 45.40 24.92
C LEU A 805 18.79 44.89 23.50
N HIS A 806 18.32 43.65 23.41
CA HIS A 806 17.74 43.13 22.18
C HIS A 806 16.41 43.85 21.87
N GLY A 807 16.01 43.96 20.59
CA GLY A 807 14.78 44.67 20.16
C GLY A 807 13.52 44.21 20.91
N ALA A 808 13.35 42.89 21.11
CA ALA A 808 12.26 42.33 21.90
C ALA A 808 12.23 42.85 23.36
N ALA A 809 13.38 43.06 24.00
CA ALA A 809 13.48 43.61 25.35
C ALA A 809 13.30 45.14 25.34
N ALA A 810 13.90 45.81 24.34
CA ALA A 810 13.85 47.26 24.19
C ALA A 810 12.42 47.79 24.05
N PHE A 811 11.55 47.07 23.33
CA PHE A 811 10.14 47.44 23.17
C PHE A 811 9.19 46.68 24.10
N GLY A 812 9.58 45.51 24.61
CA GLY A 812 8.70 44.65 25.40
C GLY A 812 8.70 44.88 26.90
N PHE A 813 9.76 45.46 27.48
CA PHE A 813 9.84 45.70 28.91
C PHE A 813 9.06 46.93 29.37
N ALA A 814 8.39 46.78 30.52
CA ALA A 814 7.88 47.89 31.30
C ALA A 814 9.05 48.64 31.96
N LYS A 815 9.28 49.89 31.54
CA LYS A 815 10.42 50.70 32.01
C LYS A 815 10.04 51.73 33.07
N ARG A 816 8.75 52.07 33.18
CA ARG A 816 8.29 53.29 33.88
C ARG A 816 8.70 53.37 35.35
N ALA A 817 8.62 52.28 36.10
CA ALA A 817 9.00 52.26 37.51
C ALA A 817 10.53 52.26 37.76
N TRP A 818 11.29 52.11 36.69
CA TRP A 818 12.74 51.86 36.68
C TRP A 818 13.52 52.92 35.89
N MET A 819 12.88 54.07 35.61
CA MET A 819 13.54 55.27 35.10
C MET A 819 13.92 56.16 36.28
N PHE A 820 15.16 56.64 36.30
CA PHE A 820 15.64 57.63 37.27
C PHE A 820 16.56 58.60 36.52
N GLU A 821 16.35 59.92 36.68
CA GLU A 821 17.06 60.98 35.95
C GLU A 821 17.20 60.74 34.43
N ALA A 822 16.09 60.34 33.79
CA ALA A 822 16.03 60.01 32.35
C ALA A 822 16.91 58.81 31.90
N LEU A 823 17.59 58.11 32.82
CA LEU A 823 18.29 56.85 32.55
C LEU A 823 17.43 55.64 32.95
N TYR A 824 17.51 54.56 32.17
CA TYR A 824 16.85 53.29 32.47
C TYR A 824 17.77 52.40 33.32
N TYR A 825 17.25 51.92 34.45
CA TYR A 825 17.95 51.03 35.37
C TYR A 825 17.27 49.66 35.36
N MET A 826 17.84 48.71 34.63
CA MET A 826 17.22 47.41 34.44
C MET A 826 17.41 46.55 35.70
N ASP A 827 16.34 45.95 36.23
CA ASP A 827 16.47 45.00 37.32
C ASP A 827 17.25 43.75 36.87
N LYS A 828 18.02 43.15 37.79
CA LYS A 828 18.93 42.04 37.45
C LYS A 828 18.19 40.81 36.89
N ALA A 829 16.94 40.57 37.29
CA ALA A 829 16.15 39.44 36.77
C ALA A 829 15.68 39.68 35.31
N SER A 830 15.22 40.89 34.98
CA SER A 830 15.01 41.32 33.59
C SER A 830 16.31 41.31 32.78
N GLY A 831 17.43 41.60 33.43
CA GLY A 831 18.77 41.47 32.85
C GLY A 831 19.08 40.06 32.36
N VAL A 832 18.81 39.03 33.19
CA VAL A 832 18.95 37.63 32.78
C VAL A 832 18.10 37.31 31.54
N MET A 833 16.83 37.75 31.51
CA MET A 833 15.97 37.55 30.34
C MET A 833 16.51 38.24 29.09
N ALA A 834 17.07 39.45 29.25
CA ALA A 834 17.71 40.20 28.19
C ALA A 834 19.12 39.68 27.84
N GLY A 835 19.62 38.62 28.47
CA GLY A 835 20.91 38.01 28.19
C GLY A 835 22.11 38.71 28.83
N VAL A 836 21.89 39.49 29.89
CA VAL A 836 22.91 40.19 30.66
C VAL A 836 23.00 39.59 32.06
N LEU A 837 24.07 38.84 32.34
CA LEU A 837 24.33 38.23 33.64
C LEU A 837 25.21 39.15 34.49
N SER A 838 24.79 39.52 35.69
CA SER A 838 25.52 40.48 36.54
C SER A 838 26.00 39.87 37.86
N LEU A 839 27.30 39.98 38.15
CA LEU A 839 27.91 39.51 39.39
C LEU A 839 28.63 40.66 40.10
N GLU A 840 28.36 40.82 41.39
CA GLU A 840 29.14 41.72 42.25
C GLU A 840 30.35 40.95 42.79
N TRP A 841 31.56 41.31 42.34
CA TRP A 841 32.79 40.66 42.75
C TRP A 841 33.89 41.67 43.07
N ARG A 842 34.47 41.60 44.28
CA ARG A 842 35.58 42.46 44.75
C ARG A 842 35.33 43.96 44.53
N GLY A 843 34.12 44.45 44.83
CA GLY A 843 33.76 45.86 44.69
C GLY A 843 33.46 46.31 43.25
N GLN A 844 33.41 45.39 42.29
CA GLN A 844 33.10 45.65 40.89
C GLN A 844 31.82 44.90 40.48
N LEU A 845 30.95 45.55 39.71
CA LEU A 845 29.78 44.97 39.08
C LEU A 845 30.23 44.51 37.70
N VAL A 846 30.45 43.21 37.57
CA VAL A 846 30.79 42.57 36.31
C VAL A 846 29.50 42.15 35.65
N PHE A 847 29.24 42.59 34.42
CA PHE A 847 28.11 42.08 33.65
C PHE A 847 28.57 41.50 32.32
N PHE A 848 28.09 40.29 32.03
CA PHE A 848 28.38 39.52 30.83
C PHE A 848 27.16 39.54 29.90
N ASP A 849 27.34 40.07 28.69
CA ASP A 849 26.34 40.05 27.65
C ASP A 849 26.54 38.82 26.76
N ILE A 850 25.59 37.88 26.84
CA ILE A 850 25.63 36.63 26.06
C ILE A 850 25.46 36.87 24.55
N LYS A 851 24.85 38.00 24.16
CA LYS A 851 24.59 38.31 22.74
C LYS A 851 25.87 38.70 22.02
N THR A 852 26.71 39.49 22.69
CA THR A 852 28.01 39.95 22.15
C THR A 852 29.20 39.13 22.64
N TRP A 853 29.00 38.21 23.61
CA TRP A 853 30.05 37.47 24.33
C TRP A 853 31.09 38.40 24.98
N ARG A 854 30.65 39.54 25.51
CA ARG A 854 31.51 40.54 26.14
C ARG A 854 31.22 40.70 27.63
N ALA A 855 32.28 40.89 28.41
CA ALA A 855 32.19 41.23 29.83
C ALA A 855 32.57 42.69 30.04
N HIS A 856 31.74 43.41 30.78
CA HIS A 856 31.95 44.80 31.16
C HIS A 856 32.07 44.89 32.68
N ARG A 857 32.76 45.92 33.18
CA ARG A 857 32.99 46.13 34.61
C ARG A 857 32.64 47.57 34.98
N LEU A 858 31.96 47.73 36.10
CA LEU A 858 31.60 49.03 36.67
C LEU A 858 31.97 49.04 38.15
N ASP A 859 32.54 50.13 38.64
CA ASP A 859 32.84 50.26 40.07
C ASP A 859 31.54 50.40 40.88
N ILE A 860 31.30 49.47 41.81
CA ILE A 860 30.06 49.44 42.61
C ILE A 860 30.02 50.58 43.61
N ALA A 861 31.17 50.98 44.17
CA ALA A 861 31.21 52.03 45.18
C ALA A 861 30.85 53.39 44.53
N LEU A 862 31.39 53.65 43.34
CA LEU A 862 31.07 54.85 42.56
C LEU A 862 29.62 54.84 42.08
N TYR A 863 29.11 53.67 41.67
CA TYR A 863 27.72 53.52 41.25
C TYR A 863 26.71 53.72 42.38
N LYS A 864 26.94 53.10 43.55
CA LYS A 864 26.02 53.17 44.69
C LYS A 864 26.09 54.54 45.39
N SER A 865 27.26 55.19 45.43
CA SER A 865 27.40 56.57 45.95
C SER A 865 26.66 57.56 45.06
N HIS A 866 26.81 57.48 43.73
CA HIS A 866 26.06 58.32 42.80
C HIS A 866 24.54 58.20 42.96
N LEU A 867 24.02 56.97 43.12
CA LEU A 867 22.59 56.74 43.39
C LEU A 867 22.15 57.30 44.76
N ALA A 868 23.02 57.23 45.78
CA ALA A 868 22.73 57.75 47.11
C ALA A 868 22.73 59.29 47.15
N ASP A 869 23.69 59.92 46.49
CA ASP A 869 23.84 61.39 46.41
C ASP A 869 22.62 62.05 45.72
N GLN A 870 21.99 61.34 44.78
CA GLN A 870 20.80 61.81 44.07
C GLN A 870 19.48 61.37 44.73
N GLY A 871 19.52 60.69 45.88
CA GLY A 871 18.32 60.28 46.62
C GLY A 871 17.51 59.18 45.94
N ALA A 872 18.15 58.28 45.19
CA ALA A 872 17.47 57.20 44.48
C ALA A 872 16.84 56.19 45.46
N PRO A 873 15.59 55.72 45.21
CA PRO A 873 14.95 54.68 46.02
C PRO A 873 15.76 53.37 46.09
N GLN A 874 15.63 52.64 47.20
CA GLN A 874 16.42 51.42 47.49
C GLN A 874 16.41 50.36 46.38
N ARG A 875 15.32 50.26 45.60
CA ARG A 875 15.18 49.33 44.46
C ARG A 875 16.28 49.51 43.40
N PHE A 876 16.80 50.72 43.21
CA PHE A 876 17.83 51.00 42.21
C PHE A 876 19.21 50.42 42.57
N HIS A 877 19.48 50.09 43.84
CA HIS A 877 20.72 49.41 44.25
C HIS A 877 20.83 47.97 43.73
N HIS A 878 19.74 47.38 43.26
CA HIS A 878 19.68 46.02 42.70
C HIS A 878 19.52 46.01 41.17
N THR A 879 20.02 47.04 40.48
CA THR A 879 19.86 47.21 39.02
C THR A 879 21.19 47.27 38.27
N ILE A 880 21.09 47.10 36.95
CA ILE A 880 22.15 47.30 35.96
C ILE A 880 21.84 48.62 35.26
N PRO A 881 22.73 49.63 35.30
CA PRO A 881 22.51 50.89 34.60
C PRO A 881 22.63 50.69 33.09
N MET A 882 21.63 51.11 32.33
CA MET A 882 21.59 50.95 30.88
C MET A 882 22.18 52.17 30.19
N ILE A 883 23.50 52.30 30.32
CA ILE A 883 24.31 53.35 29.69
C ILE A 883 24.54 52.96 28.20
N GLN A 884 24.82 53.95 27.35
CA GLN A 884 25.17 53.74 25.94
C GLN A 884 26.57 53.18 25.75
#